data_AF-A0A8H7U9B6-F1
#
_entry.id   AF-A0A8H7U9B6-F1
#
_cell.length_a   1.000
_cell.length_b   1.000
_cell.length_c   1.000
_cell.angle_alpha   90.00
_cell.angle_beta   90.00
_cell.angle_gamma   90.00
#
_symmetry.space_group_name_H-M   'P 1'
#
loop_
_entity.id
_entity.type
_entity.pdbx_description
1 polymer ?
#
loop_
_entity_poly.entity_id
_entity_poly.type
_entity_poly.pdbx_seq_one_letter_code
_entity_poly.pdbx_strand_id
1 'polypeptide(L)'
;MSPSKNTVSPTPKDATIMLWTHPRSRSTAFERVFIHREDIECFHEPYGDSYYFGQGRVSKRFNEDHCNSHESSHATYESVTKDLINGTKGKRVFAKDMAYYLYSSSNRKLQVPMDTLNKMQHTFLIRTPEKSIPSYYRLCKGDTTTFDHFDPSEAGYAELRELFDMIREFTGETPIVLDAEDLVKHPKDLMKRYCEAIDLDFTPDMLEWQPSSVKQFDKWTGWHEEVQNSTGFGQYENVNKKEDEEMPAIVENTIKANMEDFEYLQQFYTSNRNHFDQQFCMNREQSDDRKATILPSGIEQFFMIKIHETRCKKLCGIACTVGIVPFRVTTPTHSDFTPSPELFSFALSYLLALIIDDGSSEHLSSVYGVYHRLGESVKPVMGAFQYGYHIGELNTPQAIISKCKAHDYDPDPDPSSFHSLLPPCIPMSDSTYSLVVSMLNVGGLLGAILAPRFSDRFGRRLTLFGNTALLLLGSLSMGLATNIYILLWGRFLAGVGSGIITVICSTYVAECVPDDLRGIFGVCNQLGIVLGILVAQVLGMFLSTLSGWRWILLIGAFLSLFQAILLPFCVESPRYLAAKAGGYNEAKASLIKLRGTEFVEDEINSWRRDWAEEAGEQQQLLNELDDQDEDQAGHHTPLVHPAKAQNVGMFSFLTSPLYRKPLCILLLLHVTQQFSGINAVIFYSTSIMTPILPQYSDKITVFISLINVTMTLVSGYLMDRLGRRSLFLYSSGIMAAVTLVLAWSMDTNMWPSLSAVAIIGFVAAFSVGLGPIPFLMIPELVDTQAVSTASSIALSTNWICNFVVSAGFLVVRNALGGGGKVFYLFAVILAIVWVIAYRILPETKGRSVEEVVRSNWAVKLSAVRFPNHIA
;
A
#
# COMPACT_ATOMS: atom_id res chain seq x y z
N MET A 1 24.80 4.43 -53.20
CA MET A 1 23.67 5.31 -53.53
C MET A 1 22.88 5.52 -52.25
N SER A 2 23.00 6.68 -51.62
CA SER A 2 22.18 7.04 -50.46
C SER A 2 20.75 7.30 -50.93
N PRO A 3 19.69 6.82 -50.25
CA PRO A 3 18.34 7.23 -50.57
C PRO A 3 18.18 8.70 -50.16
N SER A 4 17.58 9.47 -51.06
CA SER A 4 17.30 10.89 -50.89
C SER A 4 16.36 11.14 -49.71
N LYS A 5 16.84 11.85 -48.68
CA LYS A 5 16.00 12.54 -47.70
C LYS A 5 15.30 13.71 -48.39
N ASN A 6 14.18 13.45 -49.06
CA ASN A 6 13.23 14.46 -49.52
C ASN A 6 11.89 13.79 -49.84
N THR A 7 11.20 13.34 -48.80
CA THR A 7 9.74 13.21 -48.81
C THR A 7 9.24 14.00 -47.62
N VAL A 8 8.60 15.13 -47.88
CA VAL A 8 7.86 15.90 -46.87
C VAL A 8 6.85 14.94 -46.25
N SER A 9 7.03 14.60 -44.97
CA SER A 9 6.07 13.83 -44.19
C SER A 9 4.74 14.58 -44.19
N PRO A 10 3.59 13.92 -44.42
CA PRO A 10 2.29 14.59 -44.35
C PRO A 10 2.14 15.29 -43.00
N THR A 11 1.46 16.43 -43.00
CA THR A 11 1.02 17.06 -41.76
C THR A 11 0.20 16.04 -40.94
N PRO A 12 0.42 15.90 -39.62
CA PRO A 12 -0.20 14.86 -38.79
C PRO A 12 -1.73 14.72 -38.95
N LYS A 13 -2.41 15.81 -39.32
CA LYS A 13 -3.86 15.88 -39.53
C LYS A 13 -4.42 15.05 -40.70
N ASP A 14 -3.62 14.77 -41.73
CA ASP A 14 -4.11 14.11 -42.95
C ASP A 14 -3.62 12.66 -43.10
N ALA A 15 -2.78 12.17 -42.18
CA ALA A 15 -2.24 10.83 -42.23
C ALA A 15 -3.28 9.77 -41.82
N THR A 16 -3.27 8.63 -42.53
CA THR A 16 -4.05 7.44 -42.19
C THR A 16 -3.70 6.94 -40.79
N ILE A 17 -4.71 6.71 -39.95
CA ILE A 17 -4.54 6.17 -38.60
C ILE A 17 -4.65 4.64 -38.68
N MET A 18 -3.53 3.95 -38.45
CA MET A 18 -3.49 2.49 -38.40
C MET A 18 -3.56 2.01 -36.95
N LEU A 19 -4.58 1.19 -36.65
CA LEU A 19 -4.68 0.42 -35.40
C LEU A 19 -4.20 -1.01 -35.62
N TRP A 20 -3.01 -1.33 -35.11
CA TRP A 20 -2.43 -2.67 -35.12
C TRP A 20 -2.82 -3.46 -33.87
N THR A 21 -3.16 -4.72 -34.07
CA THR A 21 -3.73 -5.56 -33.01
C THR A 21 -3.40 -7.04 -33.21
N HIS A 22 -3.66 -7.85 -32.17
CA HIS A 22 -3.76 -9.31 -32.25
C HIS A 22 -5.25 -9.75 -32.21
N PRO A 23 -5.61 -11.02 -32.48
CA PRO A 23 -7.00 -11.46 -32.36
C PRO A 23 -7.58 -11.23 -30.96
N ARG A 24 -8.88 -10.88 -30.91
CA ARG A 24 -9.66 -10.76 -29.65
C ARG A 24 -9.12 -9.72 -28.64
N SER A 25 -8.48 -8.66 -29.15
CA SER A 25 -7.99 -7.51 -28.39
C SER A 25 -9.06 -6.47 -27.99
N ARG A 26 -10.33 -6.65 -28.39
CA ARG A 26 -11.40 -5.62 -28.35
C ARG A 26 -11.28 -4.49 -29.39
N SER A 27 -10.39 -4.63 -30.36
CA SER A 27 -10.20 -3.67 -31.46
C SER A 27 -11.46 -3.31 -32.25
N THR A 28 -12.42 -4.22 -32.42
CA THR A 28 -13.68 -3.92 -33.15
C THR A 28 -14.57 -2.95 -32.38
N ALA A 29 -14.60 -3.05 -31.04
CA ALA A 29 -15.29 -2.05 -30.21
C ALA A 29 -14.58 -0.70 -30.26
N PHE A 30 -13.25 -0.70 -30.33
CA PHE A 30 -12.45 0.52 -30.54
C PHE A 30 -12.72 1.16 -31.91
N GLU A 31 -12.79 0.36 -32.98
CA GLU A 31 -13.12 0.84 -34.32
C GLU A 31 -14.52 1.47 -34.37
N ARG A 32 -15.50 0.91 -33.65
CA ARG A 32 -16.88 1.42 -33.63
C ARG A 32 -17.00 2.87 -33.19
N VAL A 33 -16.03 3.35 -32.40
CA VAL A 33 -15.89 4.75 -32.00
C VAL A 33 -15.75 5.70 -33.21
N PHE A 34 -15.15 5.23 -34.29
CA PHE A 34 -14.88 6.04 -35.50
C PHE A 34 -15.90 5.83 -36.61
N ILE A 35 -16.66 4.71 -36.60
CA ILE A 35 -17.62 4.37 -37.68
C ILE A 35 -18.72 5.42 -37.82
N HIS A 36 -19.16 6.00 -36.71
CA HIS A 36 -20.26 6.98 -36.70
C HIS A 36 -19.82 8.43 -36.99
N ARG A 37 -18.53 8.65 -37.23
CA ARG A 37 -17.98 9.97 -37.49
C ARG A 37 -18.05 10.31 -38.97
N GLU A 38 -18.62 11.47 -39.31
CA GLU A 38 -18.74 11.91 -40.70
C GLU A 38 -17.38 12.28 -41.33
N ASP A 39 -16.44 12.74 -40.52
CA ASP A 39 -15.09 13.19 -40.90
C ASP A 39 -14.07 12.05 -41.06
N ILE A 40 -14.44 10.81 -40.71
CA ILE A 40 -13.56 9.63 -40.81
C ILE A 40 -14.15 8.57 -41.74
N GLU A 41 -13.29 7.90 -42.48
CA GLU A 41 -13.58 6.68 -43.23
C GLU A 41 -12.89 5.48 -42.56
N CYS A 42 -13.66 4.44 -42.23
CA CYS A 42 -13.15 3.26 -41.52
C CYS A 42 -12.95 2.06 -42.46
N PHE A 43 -11.77 1.44 -42.41
CA PHE A 43 -11.47 0.17 -43.07
C PHE A 43 -11.28 -0.95 -42.03
N HIS A 44 -12.07 -2.01 -42.18
CA HIS A 44 -12.04 -3.16 -41.30
C HIS A 44 -11.18 -4.29 -41.87
N GLU A 45 -10.01 -4.51 -41.27
CA GLU A 45 -9.07 -5.59 -41.62
C GLU A 45 -8.72 -5.71 -43.11
N PRO A 46 -8.32 -4.61 -43.77
CA PRO A 46 -8.14 -4.58 -45.22
C PRO A 46 -6.95 -5.42 -45.70
N TYR A 47 -5.85 -5.55 -44.94
CA TYR A 47 -4.76 -6.46 -45.30
C TYR A 47 -5.13 -7.93 -45.15
N GLY A 48 -6.16 -8.25 -44.35
CA GLY A 48 -6.73 -9.59 -44.26
C GLY A 48 -7.20 -10.11 -45.62
N ASP A 49 -7.66 -9.22 -46.53
CA ASP A 49 -8.05 -9.60 -47.89
C ASP A 49 -6.86 -10.14 -48.70
N SER A 50 -5.73 -9.45 -48.63
CA SER A 50 -4.50 -9.88 -49.32
C SER A 50 -3.87 -11.10 -48.65
N TYR A 51 -3.98 -11.20 -47.33
CA TYR A 51 -3.39 -12.27 -46.53
C TYR A 51 -4.10 -13.62 -46.72
N TYR A 52 -5.45 -13.63 -46.74
CA TYR A 52 -6.26 -14.86 -46.83
C TYR A 52 -6.75 -15.20 -48.23
N PHE A 53 -7.06 -14.21 -49.08
CA PHE A 53 -7.81 -14.44 -50.32
C PHE A 53 -7.06 -14.02 -51.59
N GLY A 54 -6.16 -13.04 -51.50
CA GLY A 54 -5.44 -12.48 -52.65
C GLY A 54 -4.66 -13.50 -53.51
N GLN A 55 -4.38 -13.14 -54.76
CA GLN A 55 -3.64 -13.98 -55.71
C GLN A 55 -2.22 -14.36 -55.24
N GLY A 56 -1.62 -13.53 -54.39
CA GLY A 56 -0.31 -13.74 -53.76
C GLY A 56 -0.38 -14.05 -52.26
N ARG A 57 -1.50 -14.58 -51.78
CA ARG A 57 -1.76 -14.83 -50.36
C ARG A 57 -0.67 -15.67 -49.69
N VAL A 58 -0.42 -15.36 -48.43
CA VAL A 58 0.60 -16.04 -47.60
C VAL A 58 -0.02 -17.02 -46.60
N SER A 59 -1.32 -16.88 -46.31
CA SER A 59 -2.05 -17.82 -45.47
C SER A 59 -2.40 -19.10 -46.23
N LYS A 60 -2.38 -20.22 -45.49
CA LYS A 60 -2.86 -21.53 -45.97
C LYS A 60 -4.19 -21.94 -45.31
N ARG A 61 -4.80 -21.05 -44.54
CA ARG A 61 -6.00 -21.35 -43.74
C ARG A 61 -7.16 -21.81 -44.62
N PHE A 62 -7.40 -21.14 -45.74
CA PHE A 62 -8.50 -21.44 -46.65
C PHE A 62 -8.00 -22.17 -47.90
N ASN A 63 -8.83 -23.08 -48.41
CA ASN A 63 -8.54 -23.84 -49.63
C ASN A 63 -8.64 -22.95 -50.89
N GLU A 64 -8.05 -23.40 -52.00
CA GLU A 64 -7.96 -22.58 -53.23
C GLU A 64 -9.32 -22.22 -53.83
N ASP A 65 -10.28 -23.15 -53.82
CA ASP A 65 -11.62 -22.93 -54.38
C ASP A 65 -12.38 -21.85 -53.60
N HIS A 66 -12.31 -21.88 -52.26
CA HIS A 66 -12.90 -20.89 -51.39
C HIS A 66 -12.28 -19.51 -51.64
N CYS A 67 -10.95 -19.41 -51.69
CA CYS A 67 -10.26 -18.15 -51.95
C CYS A 67 -10.57 -17.56 -53.33
N ASN A 68 -10.60 -18.39 -54.38
CA ASN A 68 -10.87 -17.94 -55.75
C ASN A 68 -12.31 -17.46 -55.94
N SER A 69 -13.25 -17.99 -55.15
CA SER A 69 -14.65 -17.57 -55.15
C SER A 69 -14.94 -16.32 -54.30
N HIS A 70 -13.99 -15.89 -53.47
CA HIS A 70 -14.15 -14.73 -52.58
C HIS A 70 -14.06 -13.41 -53.36
N GLU A 71 -14.86 -12.41 -52.97
CA GLU A 71 -14.90 -11.08 -53.61
C GLU A 71 -13.53 -10.38 -53.61
N SER A 72 -12.74 -10.63 -52.57
CA SER A 72 -11.39 -10.10 -52.37
C SER A 72 -10.27 -10.89 -53.05
N SER A 73 -10.56 -11.87 -53.92
CA SER A 73 -9.57 -12.72 -54.58
C SER A 73 -8.53 -11.95 -55.41
N HIS A 74 -8.88 -10.73 -55.86
CA HIS A 74 -8.00 -9.84 -56.62
C HIS A 74 -7.16 -8.88 -55.74
N ALA A 75 -7.35 -8.88 -54.42
CA ALA A 75 -6.64 -7.96 -53.53
C ALA A 75 -5.14 -8.28 -53.47
N THR A 76 -4.31 -7.24 -53.52
CA THR A 76 -2.87 -7.31 -53.26
C THR A 76 -2.49 -6.33 -52.16
N TYR A 77 -1.38 -6.58 -51.45
CA TYR A 77 -0.89 -5.64 -50.44
C TYR A 77 -0.70 -4.23 -51.03
N GLU A 78 -0.28 -4.12 -52.30
CA GLU A 78 -0.14 -2.84 -52.99
C GLU A 78 -1.49 -2.17 -53.25
N SER A 79 -2.51 -2.90 -53.72
CA SER A 79 -3.84 -2.33 -53.96
C SER A 79 -4.48 -1.86 -52.66
N VAL A 80 -4.41 -2.68 -51.61
CA VAL A 80 -4.94 -2.34 -50.28
C VAL A 80 -4.25 -1.11 -49.72
N THR A 81 -2.92 -1.04 -49.81
CA THR A 81 -2.17 0.10 -49.29
C THR A 81 -2.52 1.40 -50.04
N LYS A 82 -2.74 1.30 -51.36
CA LYS A 82 -3.16 2.43 -52.18
C LYS A 82 -4.54 2.96 -51.78
N ASP A 83 -5.46 2.07 -51.44
CA ASP A 83 -6.80 2.45 -50.97
C ASP A 83 -6.72 3.15 -49.61
N LEU A 84 -5.90 2.63 -48.69
CA LEU A 84 -5.67 3.22 -47.37
C LEU A 84 -5.03 4.60 -47.40
N ILE A 85 -4.13 4.87 -48.35
CA ILE A 85 -3.45 6.16 -48.49
C ILE A 85 -4.34 7.19 -49.19
N ASN A 86 -5.13 6.76 -50.19
CA ASN A 86 -5.94 7.69 -50.96
C ASN A 86 -7.24 8.05 -50.25
N GLY A 87 -7.90 7.06 -49.63
CA GLY A 87 -9.19 7.22 -48.96
C GLY A 87 -10.26 7.93 -49.79
N THR A 88 -11.32 8.33 -49.12
CA THR A 88 -12.37 9.21 -49.65
C THR A 88 -11.98 10.66 -49.44
N LYS A 89 -12.01 11.45 -50.52
CA LYS A 89 -11.65 12.88 -50.48
C LYS A 89 -12.43 13.64 -49.41
N GLY A 90 -11.72 14.30 -48.50
CA GLY A 90 -12.29 15.12 -47.42
C GLY A 90 -12.57 14.36 -46.12
N LYS A 91 -12.23 13.07 -46.05
CA LYS A 91 -12.27 12.27 -44.83
C LYS A 91 -10.87 11.79 -44.47
N ARG A 92 -10.57 11.71 -43.17
CA ARG A 92 -9.35 11.05 -42.68
C ARG A 92 -9.58 9.54 -42.61
N VAL A 93 -8.59 8.75 -43.00
CA VAL A 93 -8.72 7.28 -42.98
C VAL A 93 -8.35 6.73 -41.61
N PHE A 94 -9.20 5.89 -41.05
CA PHE A 94 -8.91 5.01 -39.92
C PHE A 94 -8.96 3.57 -40.41
N ALA A 95 -7.95 2.77 -40.12
CA ALA A 95 -7.93 1.37 -40.50
C ALA A 95 -7.46 0.50 -39.34
N LYS A 96 -8.24 -0.54 -39.08
CA LYS A 96 -7.96 -1.53 -38.04
C LYS A 96 -7.43 -2.78 -38.70
N ASP A 97 -6.31 -3.31 -38.22
CA ASP A 97 -5.78 -4.54 -38.78
C ASP A 97 -4.95 -5.39 -37.82
N MET A 98 -4.89 -6.70 -38.08
CA MET A 98 -4.00 -7.58 -37.32
C MET A 98 -2.58 -7.52 -37.85
N ALA A 99 -1.61 -7.34 -36.95
CA ALA A 99 -0.20 -7.18 -37.35
C ALA A 99 0.32 -8.40 -38.13
N TYR A 100 -0.12 -9.62 -37.77
CA TYR A 100 0.33 -10.84 -38.43
C TYR A 100 -0.06 -10.93 -39.92
N TYR A 101 -1.07 -10.18 -40.38
CA TYR A 101 -1.40 -10.15 -41.81
C TYR A 101 -0.29 -9.56 -42.66
N LEU A 102 0.63 -8.79 -42.08
CA LEU A 102 1.76 -8.22 -42.81
C LEU A 102 2.94 -9.19 -42.95
N TYR A 103 2.87 -10.37 -42.34
CA TYR A 103 3.99 -11.31 -42.28
C TYR A 103 3.69 -12.62 -43.00
N SER A 104 4.72 -13.19 -43.60
CA SER A 104 4.68 -14.56 -44.11
C SER A 104 4.92 -15.55 -42.96
N SER A 105 4.04 -16.54 -42.81
CA SER A 105 4.18 -17.61 -41.82
C SER A 105 5.45 -18.46 -41.97
N SER A 106 6.08 -18.44 -43.15
CA SER A 106 7.26 -19.29 -43.45
C SER A 106 8.61 -18.64 -43.16
N ASN A 107 8.71 -17.31 -43.27
CA ASN A 107 10.00 -16.60 -43.16
C ASN A 107 9.90 -15.24 -42.45
N ARG A 108 8.73 -14.91 -41.86
CA ARG A 108 8.45 -13.64 -41.17
C ARG A 108 8.85 -12.40 -41.96
N LYS A 109 8.80 -12.47 -43.29
CA LYS A 109 9.09 -11.32 -44.14
C LYS A 109 7.88 -10.38 -44.17
N LEU A 110 8.12 -9.10 -43.88
CA LEU A 110 7.16 -8.01 -44.01
C LEU A 110 6.75 -7.84 -45.49
N GLN A 111 5.43 -7.85 -45.77
CA GLN A 111 4.86 -7.78 -47.11
C GLN A 111 4.69 -6.34 -47.63
N VAL A 112 4.62 -5.36 -46.73
CA VAL A 112 4.46 -3.94 -47.06
C VAL A 112 5.78 -3.19 -46.82
N PRO A 113 6.28 -2.38 -47.77
CA PRO A 113 7.50 -1.61 -47.57
C PRO A 113 7.39 -0.59 -46.41
N MET A 114 8.46 -0.45 -45.62
CA MET A 114 8.52 0.50 -44.50
C MET A 114 8.33 1.95 -44.92
N ASP A 115 8.84 2.35 -46.10
CA ASP A 115 8.62 3.69 -46.66
C ASP A 115 7.13 4.03 -46.85
N THR A 116 6.31 3.00 -47.04
CA THR A 116 4.86 3.14 -47.20
C THR A 116 4.16 3.21 -45.85
N LEU A 117 4.54 2.33 -44.91
CA LEU A 117 4.01 2.36 -43.54
C LEU A 117 4.29 3.70 -42.85
N ASN A 118 5.49 4.27 -43.05
CA ASN A 118 5.89 5.56 -42.48
C ASN A 118 5.02 6.77 -42.93
N LYS A 119 4.14 6.60 -43.91
CA LYS A 119 3.16 7.63 -44.30
C LYS A 119 1.91 7.63 -43.42
N MET A 120 1.81 6.68 -42.49
CA MET A 120 0.67 6.44 -41.63
C MET A 120 1.03 6.73 -40.18
N GLN A 121 0.03 7.09 -39.37
CA GLN A 121 0.18 7.17 -37.92
C GLN A 121 -0.15 5.80 -37.32
N HIS A 122 0.65 5.32 -36.36
CA HIS A 122 0.55 3.96 -35.85
C HIS A 122 0.15 3.90 -34.38
N THR A 123 -0.89 3.12 -34.10
CA THR A 123 -1.40 2.81 -32.77
C THR A 123 -1.42 1.30 -32.58
N PHE A 124 -0.99 0.82 -31.42
CA PHE A 124 -0.96 -0.59 -31.06
C PHE A 124 -1.94 -0.85 -29.91
N LEU A 125 -2.91 -1.75 -30.10
CA LEU A 125 -3.84 -2.15 -29.04
C LEU A 125 -3.48 -3.55 -28.54
N ILE A 126 -3.10 -3.63 -27.27
CA ILE A 126 -2.70 -4.87 -26.60
C ILE A 126 -3.76 -5.33 -25.61
N ARG A 127 -3.83 -6.64 -25.40
CA ARG A 127 -4.62 -7.28 -24.34
C ARG A 127 -3.87 -8.51 -23.85
N THR A 128 -3.98 -8.82 -22.57
CA THR A 128 -3.34 -9.98 -21.94
C THR A 128 -3.64 -11.31 -22.66
N PRO A 129 -2.62 -12.13 -23.01
CA PRO A 129 -2.76 -13.45 -23.65
C PRO A 129 -3.76 -14.40 -22.97
N GLU A 130 -3.82 -14.42 -21.64
CA GLU A 130 -4.75 -15.24 -20.84
C GLU A 130 -6.23 -14.91 -21.11
N LYS A 131 -6.53 -13.70 -21.60
CA LYS A 131 -7.89 -13.28 -21.93
C LYS A 131 -8.21 -13.41 -23.42
N SER A 132 -7.25 -13.08 -24.27
CA SER A 132 -7.44 -13.04 -25.72
C SER A 132 -7.37 -14.43 -26.36
N ILE A 133 -6.40 -15.27 -25.99
CA ILE A 133 -6.13 -16.57 -26.64
C ILE A 133 -7.23 -17.59 -26.32
N PRO A 134 -7.71 -17.75 -25.07
CA PRO A 134 -8.89 -18.59 -24.83
C PRO A 134 -10.14 -18.10 -25.55
N SER A 135 -10.29 -16.77 -25.71
CA SER A 135 -11.39 -16.23 -26.50
C SER A 135 -11.24 -16.52 -28.00
N TYR A 136 -10.03 -16.50 -28.54
CA TYR A 136 -9.74 -16.83 -29.94
C TYR A 136 -10.00 -18.32 -30.19
N TYR A 137 -9.47 -19.19 -29.32
CA TYR A 137 -9.69 -20.63 -29.36
C TYR A 137 -11.18 -21.00 -29.39
N ARG A 138 -12.01 -20.37 -28.55
CA ARG A 138 -13.46 -20.64 -28.51
C ARG A 138 -14.17 -20.31 -29.81
N LEU A 139 -13.79 -19.23 -30.50
CA LEU A 139 -14.37 -18.88 -31.81
C LEU A 139 -13.98 -19.88 -32.90
N CYS A 140 -12.77 -20.42 -32.84
CA CYS A 140 -12.28 -21.43 -33.79
C CYS A 140 -12.83 -22.84 -33.56
N LYS A 141 -13.61 -23.07 -32.49
CA LYS A 141 -14.20 -24.37 -32.15
C LYS A 141 -15.70 -24.44 -32.50
N GLY A 142 -16.36 -23.30 -32.69
CA GLY A 142 -17.80 -23.24 -32.93
C GLY A 142 -18.16 -23.36 -34.41
N ASP A 143 -19.32 -23.95 -34.71
CA ASP A 143 -19.90 -24.01 -36.08
C ASP A 143 -20.36 -22.63 -36.60
N THR A 144 -20.14 -21.56 -35.81
CA THR A 144 -20.67 -20.21 -36.05
C THR A 144 -19.71 -19.30 -36.82
N THR A 145 -18.43 -19.67 -36.95
CA THR A 145 -17.43 -18.87 -37.68
C THR A 145 -16.83 -19.62 -38.86
N THR A 146 -16.25 -18.87 -39.81
CA THR A 146 -15.51 -19.45 -40.94
C THR A 146 -14.13 -20.01 -40.56
N PHE A 147 -13.71 -19.83 -39.29
CA PHE A 147 -12.45 -20.36 -38.77
C PHE A 147 -12.70 -21.73 -38.12
N ASP A 148 -12.39 -22.80 -38.85
CA ASP A 148 -12.69 -24.19 -38.49
C ASP A 148 -11.68 -24.87 -37.54
N HIS A 149 -10.54 -24.22 -37.29
CA HIS A 149 -9.52 -24.70 -36.36
C HIS A 149 -8.69 -23.56 -35.76
N PHE A 150 -8.20 -23.78 -34.55
CA PHE A 150 -7.28 -22.87 -33.86
C PHE A 150 -5.86 -23.00 -34.42
N ASP A 151 -5.27 -21.89 -34.88
CA ASP A 151 -3.87 -21.84 -35.33
C ASP A 151 -3.06 -20.96 -34.37
N PRO A 152 -2.14 -21.54 -33.58
CA PRO A 152 -1.27 -20.78 -32.68
C PRO A 152 -0.44 -19.68 -33.37
N SER A 153 -0.11 -19.83 -34.66
CA SER A 153 0.68 -18.86 -35.41
C SER A 153 -0.07 -17.55 -35.69
N GLU A 154 -1.40 -17.57 -35.61
CA GLU A 154 -2.23 -16.36 -35.77
C GLU A 154 -2.50 -15.65 -34.44
N ALA A 155 -1.95 -16.12 -33.31
CA ALA A 155 -2.03 -15.42 -32.03
C ALA A 155 -1.42 -14.00 -32.12
N GLY A 156 -0.41 -13.80 -32.97
CA GLY A 156 -0.03 -12.50 -33.52
C GLY A 156 0.71 -11.54 -32.60
N TYR A 157 1.09 -11.92 -31.38
CA TYR A 157 1.83 -11.01 -30.47
C TYR A 157 3.27 -10.78 -30.92
N ALA A 158 3.95 -11.82 -31.40
CA ALA A 158 5.31 -11.71 -31.88
C ALA A 158 5.40 -10.78 -33.09
N GLU A 159 4.45 -10.87 -34.02
CA GLU A 159 4.34 -10.01 -35.21
C GLU A 159 3.95 -8.58 -34.82
N LEU A 160 3.10 -8.42 -33.80
CA LEU A 160 2.72 -7.12 -33.24
C LEU A 160 3.92 -6.40 -32.63
N ARG A 161 4.75 -7.12 -31.85
CA ARG A 161 6.01 -6.60 -31.29
C ARG A 161 7.02 -6.25 -32.38
N GLU A 162 7.24 -7.17 -33.33
CA GLU A 162 8.19 -6.96 -34.42
C GLU A 162 7.83 -5.73 -35.26
N LEU A 163 6.53 -5.52 -35.52
CA LEU A 163 6.05 -4.34 -36.22
C LEU A 163 6.26 -3.07 -35.41
N PHE A 164 6.01 -3.11 -34.10
CA PHE A 164 6.26 -1.99 -33.19
C PHE A 164 7.73 -1.57 -33.20
N ASP A 165 8.65 -2.52 -33.05
CA ASP A 165 10.08 -2.26 -33.03
C ASP A 165 10.57 -1.73 -34.39
N MET A 166 10.15 -2.31 -35.51
CA MET A 166 10.51 -1.80 -36.84
C MET A 166 10.05 -0.37 -37.09
N ILE A 167 8.82 -0.03 -36.69
CA ILE A 167 8.29 1.33 -36.84
C ILE A 167 9.11 2.28 -35.96
N ARG A 168 9.33 1.94 -34.70
CA ARG A 168 10.09 2.76 -33.75
C ARG A 168 11.54 2.99 -34.19
N GLU A 169 12.22 1.96 -34.69
CA GLU A 169 13.58 2.07 -35.20
C GLU A 169 13.65 2.93 -36.47
N PHE A 170 12.66 2.81 -37.35
CA PHE A 170 12.63 3.54 -38.61
C PHE A 170 12.28 5.02 -38.42
N THR A 171 11.31 5.34 -37.56
CA THR A 171 10.86 6.72 -37.32
C THR A 171 11.70 7.43 -36.27
N GLY A 172 12.31 6.70 -35.34
CA GLY A 172 12.96 7.25 -34.15
C GLY A 172 11.97 7.73 -33.07
N GLU A 173 10.67 7.54 -33.29
CA GLU A 173 9.59 7.92 -32.37
C GLU A 173 8.92 6.67 -31.79
N THR A 174 8.39 6.75 -30.57
CA THR A 174 7.69 5.63 -29.96
C THR A 174 6.22 5.63 -30.38
N PRO A 175 5.71 4.60 -31.08
CA PRO A 175 4.30 4.52 -31.45
C PRO A 175 3.37 4.52 -30.24
N ILE A 176 2.11 4.94 -30.44
CA ILE A 176 1.10 4.91 -29.38
C ILE A 176 0.77 3.44 -29.08
N VAL A 177 0.79 3.08 -27.80
CA VAL A 177 0.35 1.77 -27.31
C VAL A 177 -0.83 2.00 -26.37
N LEU A 178 -1.88 1.20 -26.48
CA LEU A 178 -3.09 1.22 -25.67
C LEU A 178 -3.36 -0.16 -25.09
N ASP A 179 -3.83 -0.22 -23.84
CA ASP A 179 -4.27 -1.45 -23.19
C ASP A 179 -5.81 -1.58 -23.25
N ALA A 180 -6.30 -2.71 -23.74
CA ALA A 180 -7.72 -2.99 -23.92
C ALA A 180 -8.49 -3.20 -22.62
N GLU A 181 -7.82 -3.52 -21.51
CA GLU A 181 -8.45 -3.59 -20.19
C GLU A 181 -8.68 -2.19 -19.64
N ASP A 182 -7.72 -1.28 -19.80
CA ASP A 182 -7.88 0.13 -19.41
C ASP A 182 -8.86 0.87 -20.32
N LEU A 183 -8.93 0.53 -21.61
CA LEU A 183 -9.97 1.02 -22.52
C LEU A 183 -11.39 0.71 -22.03
N VAL A 184 -11.60 -0.46 -21.44
CA VAL A 184 -12.93 -0.85 -20.92
C VAL A 184 -13.21 -0.26 -19.55
N LYS A 185 -12.19 -0.11 -18.69
CA LYS A 185 -12.35 0.50 -17.36
C LYS A 185 -12.54 2.01 -17.42
N HIS A 186 -11.79 2.69 -18.29
CA HIS A 186 -11.74 4.16 -18.38
C HIS A 186 -11.90 4.65 -19.84
N PRO A 187 -12.98 4.28 -20.56
CA PRO A 187 -13.12 4.55 -21.99
C PRO A 187 -13.08 6.04 -22.32
N LYS A 188 -13.70 6.87 -21.48
CA LYS A 188 -13.75 8.32 -21.69
C LYS A 188 -12.39 8.99 -21.60
N ASP A 189 -11.63 8.70 -20.56
CA ASP A 189 -10.35 9.35 -20.32
C ASP A 189 -9.29 8.87 -21.31
N LEU A 190 -9.26 7.55 -21.59
CA LEU A 190 -8.31 7.00 -22.55
C LEU A 190 -8.60 7.49 -23.97
N MET A 191 -9.87 7.47 -24.40
CA MET A 191 -10.23 7.95 -25.74
C MET A 191 -10.04 9.45 -25.91
N LYS A 192 -10.29 10.25 -24.87
CA LYS A 192 -10.01 11.68 -24.92
C LYS A 192 -8.53 11.97 -25.16
N ARG A 193 -7.64 11.30 -24.41
CA ARG A 193 -6.18 11.44 -24.57
C ARG A 193 -5.70 10.89 -25.90
N TYR A 194 -6.25 9.75 -26.32
CA TYR A 194 -5.93 9.16 -27.60
C TYR A 194 -6.27 10.11 -28.75
N CYS A 195 -7.50 10.64 -28.77
CA CYS A 195 -7.95 11.62 -29.76
C CYS A 195 -7.04 12.86 -29.79
N GLU A 196 -6.64 13.39 -28.63
CA GLU A 196 -5.67 14.49 -28.54
C GLU A 196 -4.30 14.10 -29.15
N ALA A 197 -3.80 12.90 -28.85
CA ALA A 197 -2.52 12.39 -29.37
C ALA A 197 -2.50 12.19 -30.89
N ILE A 198 -3.65 11.86 -31.47
CA ILE A 198 -3.81 11.69 -32.92
C ILE A 198 -4.34 12.94 -33.61
N ASP A 199 -4.48 14.07 -32.91
CA ASP A 199 -5.01 15.34 -33.44
C ASP A 199 -6.43 15.18 -34.03
N LEU A 200 -7.32 14.59 -33.23
CA LEU A 200 -8.73 14.38 -33.51
C LEU A 200 -9.59 14.95 -32.37
N ASP A 201 -10.73 15.58 -32.71
CA ASP A 201 -11.65 16.11 -31.70
C ASP A 201 -12.36 14.97 -30.94
N PHE A 202 -12.32 14.98 -29.61
CA PHE A 202 -13.06 14.04 -28.79
C PHE A 202 -14.49 14.52 -28.53
N THR A 203 -15.49 13.69 -28.82
CA THR A 203 -16.90 13.93 -28.47
C THR A 203 -17.41 12.78 -27.59
N PRO A 204 -18.07 13.03 -26.45
CA PRO A 204 -18.54 11.95 -25.56
C PRO A 204 -19.44 10.91 -26.27
N ASP A 205 -20.25 11.34 -27.23
CA ASP A 205 -21.18 10.50 -27.99
C ASP A 205 -20.46 9.42 -28.83
N MET A 206 -19.16 9.56 -29.10
CA MET A 206 -18.37 8.55 -29.83
C MET A 206 -18.19 7.24 -29.05
N LEU A 207 -18.51 7.22 -27.75
CA LEU A 207 -18.38 6.05 -26.87
C LEU A 207 -19.68 5.26 -26.71
N GLU A 208 -20.79 5.78 -27.25
CA GLU A 208 -22.12 5.21 -27.14
C GLU A 208 -22.68 4.94 -28.54
N TRP A 209 -23.29 3.77 -28.73
CA TRP A 209 -23.93 3.39 -29.99
C TRP A 209 -25.14 2.50 -29.72
N GLN A 210 -25.98 2.30 -30.75
CA GLN A 210 -27.10 1.37 -30.65
C GLN A 210 -26.71 0.01 -31.23
N PRO A 211 -27.25 -1.11 -30.70
CA PRO A 211 -27.06 -2.43 -31.29
C PRO A 211 -27.52 -2.43 -32.76
N SER A 212 -26.63 -2.83 -33.66
CA SER A 212 -26.88 -2.80 -35.10
C SER A 212 -25.87 -3.66 -35.85
N SER A 213 -26.29 -4.21 -36.99
CA SER A 213 -25.37 -4.83 -37.93
C SER A 213 -24.56 -3.75 -38.64
N VAL A 214 -23.27 -4.01 -38.78
CA VAL A 214 -22.30 -3.10 -39.42
C VAL A 214 -21.72 -3.85 -40.60
N LYS A 215 -22.01 -3.37 -41.81
CA LYS A 215 -21.67 -4.08 -43.06
C LYS A 215 -20.19 -4.43 -43.17
N GLN A 216 -19.30 -3.57 -42.67
CA GLN A 216 -17.85 -3.82 -42.66
C GLN A 216 -17.45 -5.07 -41.85
N PHE A 217 -18.26 -5.48 -40.87
CA PHE A 217 -17.99 -6.64 -40.01
C PHE A 217 -18.51 -7.96 -40.60
N ASP A 218 -19.35 -7.91 -41.63
CA ASP A 218 -19.98 -9.12 -42.21
C ASP A 218 -18.93 -10.07 -42.85
N LYS A 219 -17.74 -9.54 -43.15
CA LYS A 219 -16.56 -10.27 -43.65
C LYS A 219 -16.18 -11.46 -42.76
N TRP A 220 -16.30 -11.33 -41.44
CA TRP A 220 -15.96 -12.37 -40.48
C TRP A 220 -17.22 -12.87 -39.77
N THR A 221 -17.97 -13.75 -40.45
CA THR A 221 -19.22 -14.32 -39.94
C THR A 221 -19.03 -14.91 -38.54
N GLY A 222 -19.92 -14.56 -37.60
CA GLY A 222 -19.89 -15.00 -36.20
C GLY A 222 -18.79 -14.36 -35.31
N TRP A 223 -17.85 -13.60 -35.88
CA TRP A 223 -16.70 -13.08 -35.13
C TRP A 223 -17.01 -11.80 -34.35
N HIS A 224 -17.97 -11.01 -34.82
CA HIS A 224 -18.29 -9.66 -34.32
C HIS A 224 -19.67 -9.52 -33.66
N GLU A 225 -20.41 -10.62 -33.48
CA GLU A 225 -21.76 -10.62 -32.91
C GLU A 225 -21.81 -9.92 -31.53
N GLU A 226 -20.82 -10.20 -30.67
CA GLU A 226 -20.72 -9.55 -29.35
C GLU A 226 -20.69 -8.02 -29.48
N VAL A 227 -19.92 -7.47 -30.43
CA VAL A 227 -19.85 -6.02 -30.62
C VAL A 227 -21.13 -5.52 -31.25
N GLN A 228 -21.66 -6.15 -32.30
CA GLN A 228 -22.89 -5.71 -32.97
C GLN A 228 -24.07 -5.56 -31.99
N ASN A 229 -24.12 -6.40 -30.96
CA ASN A 229 -25.13 -6.37 -29.89
C ASN A 229 -24.83 -5.41 -28.72
N SER A 230 -23.67 -4.74 -28.69
CA SER A 230 -23.29 -3.83 -27.60
C SER A 230 -23.78 -2.40 -27.80
N THR A 231 -23.80 -1.63 -26.71
CA THR A 231 -24.13 -0.19 -26.68
C THR A 231 -22.92 0.72 -26.38
N GLY A 232 -21.77 0.14 -26.07
CA GLY A 232 -20.54 0.85 -25.71
C GLY A 232 -19.44 -0.12 -25.26
N PHE A 233 -18.39 0.40 -24.63
CA PHE A 233 -17.34 -0.43 -24.01
C PHE A 233 -17.84 -1.12 -22.73
N GLY A 234 -17.74 -2.45 -22.66
CA GLY A 234 -18.00 -3.21 -21.42
C GLY A 234 -19.46 -3.43 -21.02
N GLN A 235 -20.44 -2.88 -21.76
CA GLN A 235 -21.87 -3.09 -21.52
C GLN A 235 -22.36 -4.32 -22.30
N TYR A 236 -22.33 -5.49 -21.65
CA TYR A 236 -22.93 -6.73 -22.17
C TYR A 236 -24.04 -7.18 -21.22
N GLU A 237 -25.25 -7.43 -21.74
CA GLU A 237 -26.25 -8.21 -21.00
C GLU A 237 -25.73 -9.65 -20.85
N ASN A 238 -25.82 -10.18 -19.64
CA ASN A 238 -25.40 -11.51 -19.23
C ASN A 238 -25.90 -12.60 -20.20
N VAL A 239 -25.01 -13.10 -21.06
CA VAL A 239 -25.20 -14.39 -21.75
C VAL A 239 -24.11 -15.34 -21.28
N ASN A 240 -24.40 -16.05 -20.19
CA ASN A 240 -23.79 -17.32 -19.76
C ASN A 240 -22.38 -17.61 -20.30
N LYS A 241 -21.35 -16.94 -19.77
CA LYS A 241 -19.97 -17.37 -20.02
C LYS A 241 -19.64 -18.53 -19.09
N LYS A 242 -19.60 -19.74 -19.66
CA LYS A 242 -18.93 -20.90 -19.06
C LYS A 242 -17.44 -20.58 -18.95
N GLU A 243 -17.01 -20.05 -17.81
CA GLU A 243 -15.59 -19.81 -17.51
C GLU A 243 -14.88 -21.06 -16.97
N ASP A 244 -15.61 -22.16 -16.76
CA ASP A 244 -15.11 -23.41 -16.14
C ASP A 244 -14.74 -24.53 -17.14
N GLU A 245 -14.38 -24.23 -18.40
CA GLU A 245 -13.89 -25.27 -19.33
C GLU A 245 -12.37 -25.44 -19.19
N GLU A 246 -11.92 -26.67 -18.92
CA GLU A 246 -10.49 -27.00 -18.84
C GLU A 246 -9.83 -26.77 -20.21
N MET A 247 -8.82 -25.91 -20.27
CA MET A 247 -8.21 -25.48 -21.53
C MET A 247 -7.24 -26.54 -22.07
N PRO A 248 -7.25 -26.84 -23.38
CA PRO A 248 -6.28 -27.76 -23.96
C PRO A 248 -4.84 -27.25 -23.86
N ALA A 249 -3.87 -28.16 -23.77
CA ALA A 249 -2.45 -27.82 -23.66
C ALA A 249 -1.92 -26.92 -24.79
N ILE A 250 -2.49 -27.01 -26.00
CA ILE A 250 -2.12 -26.12 -27.11
C ILE A 250 -2.43 -24.65 -26.78
N VAL A 251 -3.55 -24.36 -26.12
CA VAL A 251 -3.96 -23.01 -25.71
C VAL A 251 -3.01 -22.48 -24.63
N GLU A 252 -2.72 -23.29 -23.60
CA GLU A 252 -1.79 -22.91 -22.54
C GLU A 252 -0.37 -22.64 -23.05
N ASN A 253 0.10 -23.47 -23.99
CA ASN A 253 1.42 -23.28 -24.60
C ASN A 253 1.46 -22.00 -25.44
N THR A 254 0.39 -21.68 -26.18
CA THR A 254 0.28 -20.42 -26.92
C THR A 254 0.26 -19.21 -25.97
N ILE A 255 -0.45 -19.28 -24.83
CA ILE A 255 -0.42 -18.21 -23.81
C ILE A 255 1.01 -17.96 -23.33
N LYS A 256 1.71 -19.02 -22.91
CA LYS A 256 3.09 -18.92 -22.42
C LYS A 256 4.04 -18.37 -23.49
N ALA A 257 3.88 -18.79 -24.74
CA ALA A 257 4.73 -18.36 -25.84
C ALA A 257 4.57 -16.87 -26.21
N ASN A 258 3.41 -16.27 -25.94
CA ASN A 258 3.10 -14.88 -26.31
C ASN A 258 3.18 -13.90 -25.12
N MET A 259 3.45 -14.39 -23.91
CA MET A 259 3.48 -13.54 -22.71
C MET A 259 4.64 -12.54 -22.73
N GLU A 260 5.84 -12.98 -23.12
CA GLU A 260 7.02 -12.10 -23.16
C GLU A 260 6.82 -10.92 -24.14
N ASP A 261 6.21 -11.17 -25.29
CA ASP A 261 5.93 -10.12 -26.29
C ASP A 261 4.87 -9.13 -25.78
N PHE A 262 3.87 -9.61 -25.04
CA PHE A 262 2.88 -8.76 -24.38
C PHE A 262 3.53 -7.88 -23.30
N GLU A 263 4.30 -8.47 -22.38
CA GLU A 263 4.97 -7.74 -21.29
C GLU A 263 5.93 -6.68 -21.83
N TYR A 264 6.60 -6.95 -22.96
CA TYR A 264 7.45 -5.98 -23.65
C TYR A 264 6.64 -4.76 -24.13
N LEU A 265 5.56 -4.98 -24.88
CA LEU A 265 4.70 -3.89 -25.38
C LEU A 265 4.02 -3.11 -24.24
N GLN A 266 3.71 -3.79 -23.12
CA GLN A 266 3.06 -3.17 -21.96
C GLN A 266 3.93 -2.10 -21.29
N GLN A 267 5.25 -2.23 -21.32
CA GLN A 267 6.17 -1.21 -20.79
C GLN A 267 6.02 0.14 -21.50
N PHE A 268 5.77 0.12 -22.81
CA PHE A 268 5.57 1.33 -23.62
C PHE A 268 4.20 1.95 -23.39
N TYR A 269 3.17 1.15 -23.12
CA TYR A 269 1.88 1.67 -22.65
C TYR A 269 2.05 2.48 -21.36
N THR A 270 2.76 1.94 -20.36
CA THR A 270 3.01 2.63 -19.09
C THR A 270 3.79 3.94 -19.29
N SER A 271 4.81 3.93 -20.15
CA SER A 271 5.59 5.12 -20.49
C SER A 271 4.74 6.19 -21.19
N ASN A 272 3.96 5.80 -22.21
CA ASN A 272 3.09 6.70 -22.97
C ASN A 272 2.03 7.33 -22.06
N ARG A 273 1.43 6.55 -21.15
CA ARG A 273 0.46 7.04 -20.14
C ARG A 273 1.05 8.16 -19.28
N ASN A 274 2.25 7.96 -18.75
CA ASN A 274 2.95 8.97 -17.95
C ASN A 274 3.27 10.24 -18.76
N HIS A 275 3.62 10.10 -20.05
CA HIS A 275 3.89 11.24 -20.93
C HIS A 275 2.63 12.06 -21.20
N PHE A 276 1.50 11.41 -21.51
CA PHE A 276 0.20 12.07 -21.66
C PHE A 276 -0.20 12.81 -20.38
N ASP A 277 0.02 12.21 -19.20
CA ASP A 277 -0.27 12.85 -17.92
C ASP A 277 0.58 14.11 -17.67
N GLN A 278 1.86 14.11 -18.08
CA GLN A 278 2.74 15.28 -17.97
C GLN A 278 2.36 16.44 -18.91
N GLN A 279 2.05 16.13 -20.18
CA GLN A 279 1.72 17.14 -21.18
C GLN A 279 0.36 17.81 -20.90
N PHE A 280 -0.59 17.05 -20.35
CA PHE A 280 -1.89 17.57 -19.95
C PHE A 280 -1.81 18.51 -18.71
N CYS A 281 -0.89 18.23 -17.78
CA CYS A 281 -0.60 19.14 -16.66
C CYS A 281 -0.02 20.48 -17.14
N MET A 282 0.91 20.47 -18.09
CA MET A 282 1.56 21.68 -18.62
C MET A 282 0.61 22.57 -19.45
N ASN A 283 -0.30 21.96 -20.23
CA ASN A 283 -1.28 22.71 -21.04
C ASN A 283 -2.39 23.37 -20.20
N ARG A 284 -2.67 22.85 -18.99
CA ARG A 284 -3.60 23.48 -18.04
C ARG A 284 -3.03 24.77 -17.44
N GLU A 285 -1.73 24.82 -17.15
CA GLU A 285 -1.07 26.03 -16.64
C GLU A 285 -1.07 27.17 -17.67
N GLN A 286 -0.88 26.89 -18.97
CA GLN A 286 -0.96 27.91 -20.03
C GLN A 286 -2.39 28.42 -20.33
N SER A 287 -3.42 27.66 -19.94
CA SER A 287 -4.83 28.04 -20.09
C SER A 287 -5.29 28.99 -18.97
N ASP A 288 -4.80 28.79 -17.74
CA ASP A 288 -5.19 29.62 -16.58
C ASP A 288 -4.45 30.97 -16.52
N ASP A 289 -3.29 31.10 -17.17
CA ASP A 289 -2.53 32.36 -17.25
C ASP A 289 -3.15 33.45 -18.14
N ARG A 290 -4.23 33.15 -18.89
CA ARG A 290 -4.94 34.16 -19.70
C ARG A 290 -5.98 34.98 -18.93
N LYS A 291 -6.12 34.80 -17.60
CA LYS A 291 -7.11 35.53 -16.78
C LYS A 291 -6.55 36.40 -15.63
N ALA A 292 -5.24 36.56 -15.50
CA ALA A 292 -4.67 37.46 -14.47
C ALA A 292 -3.91 38.65 -15.09
N THR A 293 -4.54 39.82 -15.00
CA THR A 293 -4.03 41.13 -15.40
C THR A 293 -2.92 41.62 -14.46
N ILE A 294 -1.75 41.94 -15.03
CA ILE A 294 -0.78 43.01 -14.69
C ILE A 294 -0.31 43.17 -13.22
N LEU A 295 0.95 42.83 -12.94
CA LEU A 295 1.93 43.66 -12.19
C LEU A 295 3.37 43.10 -12.37
N PRO A 296 4.42 43.94 -12.24
CA PRO A 296 5.62 43.87 -13.08
C PRO A 296 6.79 43.05 -12.53
N SER A 297 7.61 42.65 -13.50
CA SER A 297 8.96 42.10 -13.45
C SER A 297 9.88 42.62 -12.35
N GLY A 298 10.59 41.69 -11.69
CA GLY A 298 11.85 41.98 -11.02
C GLY A 298 12.33 40.84 -10.13
N ILE A 299 13.49 40.29 -10.48
CA ILE A 299 14.36 39.40 -9.67
C ILE A 299 13.97 37.92 -9.73
N GLU A 300 14.67 37.14 -10.56
CA GLU A 300 15.42 35.93 -10.15
C GLU A 300 16.26 35.43 -11.33
N GLN A 301 17.44 36.04 -11.50
CA GLN A 301 18.61 35.37 -12.07
C GLN A 301 19.55 35.14 -10.89
N PHE A 302 19.64 33.94 -10.31
CA PHE A 302 20.83 33.43 -9.61
C PHE A 302 20.51 32.04 -9.05
N PHE A 303 20.89 30.97 -9.77
CA PHE A 303 21.72 29.86 -9.28
C PHE A 303 21.73 28.71 -10.30
N MET A 304 22.79 28.69 -11.12
CA MET A 304 23.19 27.59 -11.98
C MET A 304 24.68 27.35 -11.72
N ILE A 305 25.05 26.56 -10.69
CA ILE A 305 26.44 26.11 -10.50
C ILE A 305 26.49 24.66 -9.99
N LYS A 306 26.93 23.80 -10.93
CA LYS A 306 27.81 22.62 -10.83
C LYS A 306 27.67 21.60 -9.69
N ILE A 307 27.19 20.45 -10.13
CA ILE A 307 27.43 19.06 -9.71
C ILE A 307 28.89 18.81 -9.28
N HIS A 308 29.14 18.57 -7.98
CA HIS A 308 30.14 17.61 -7.46
C HIS A 308 30.12 17.55 -5.91
N GLU A 309 29.18 16.83 -5.27
CA GLU A 309 29.33 16.46 -3.84
C GLU A 309 28.33 15.39 -3.31
N THR A 310 28.18 14.25 -4.00
CA THR A 310 27.14 13.25 -3.64
C THR A 310 27.57 12.20 -2.60
N ARG A 311 28.74 12.33 -1.94
CA ARG A 311 29.17 11.36 -0.90
C ARG A 311 29.28 11.92 0.53
N CYS A 312 29.37 13.24 0.73
CA CYS A 312 29.45 13.83 2.08
C CYS A 312 28.08 14.04 2.77
N LYS A 313 26.98 14.20 2.01
CA LYS A 313 25.66 14.48 2.59
C LYS A 313 25.01 13.30 3.32
N LYS A 314 25.34 12.04 2.96
CA LYS A 314 24.78 10.85 3.64
C LYS A 314 25.27 10.68 5.09
N LEU A 315 26.45 11.20 5.43
CA LEU A 315 26.98 11.16 6.80
C LEU A 315 26.62 12.42 7.62
N CYS A 316 26.55 13.58 6.97
CA CYS A 316 26.22 14.84 7.65
C CYS A 316 24.73 14.94 8.05
N GLY A 317 23.82 14.37 7.24
CA GLY A 317 22.39 14.31 7.56
C GLY A 317 22.08 13.48 8.80
N ILE A 318 22.80 12.39 9.03
CA ILE A 318 22.63 11.51 10.20
C ILE A 318 23.11 12.21 11.49
N ALA A 319 24.13 13.08 11.40
CA ALA A 319 24.67 13.80 12.56
C ALA A 319 23.78 14.96 13.03
N CYS A 320 23.07 15.63 12.11
CA CYS A 320 22.17 16.74 12.46
C CYS A 320 20.85 16.29 13.11
N THR A 321 20.35 15.07 12.83
CA THR A 321 19.06 14.59 13.37
C THR A 321 19.15 14.07 14.81
N VAL A 322 20.35 13.79 15.34
CA VAL A 322 20.54 13.15 16.66
C VAL A 322 21.02 14.14 17.75
N GLY A 323 21.26 15.42 17.44
CA GLY A 323 21.50 16.43 18.47
C GLY A 323 22.74 16.18 19.34
N ILE A 324 23.86 15.74 18.76
CA ILE A 324 25.13 15.55 19.47
C ILE A 324 26.20 16.51 18.92
N VAL A 325 26.09 17.81 19.21
CA VAL A 325 27.24 18.77 19.28
C VAL A 325 26.83 19.92 20.22
N PRO A 326 27.67 20.35 21.18
CA PRO A 326 27.32 21.43 22.10
C PRO A 326 27.24 22.79 21.38
N PHE A 327 26.12 23.50 21.55
CA PHE A 327 25.92 24.87 21.07
C PHE A 327 26.92 25.81 21.78
N ARG A 328 27.79 26.46 21.00
CA ARG A 328 28.55 27.63 21.46
C ARG A 328 27.87 28.88 20.93
N VAL A 329 27.37 29.69 21.86
CA VAL A 329 26.63 30.93 21.63
C VAL A 329 27.54 32.00 21.01
N THR A 330 27.13 32.54 19.87
CA THR A 330 27.41 33.93 19.47
C THR A 330 26.22 34.46 18.67
N THR A 331 25.50 35.41 19.27
CA THR A 331 24.56 36.36 18.63
C THR A 331 25.33 37.31 17.67
N PRO A 332 24.71 38.04 16.71
CA PRO A 332 23.40 38.70 16.87
C PRO A 332 22.44 38.80 15.65
N THR A 333 21.18 39.06 16.02
CA THR A 333 20.15 39.91 15.35
C THR A 333 19.76 39.61 13.90
N HIS A 334 18.62 38.94 13.72
CA HIS A 334 17.42 39.57 13.17
C HIS A 334 16.20 38.69 13.52
N SER A 335 15.18 39.35 14.06
CA SER A 335 13.88 38.81 14.45
C SER A 335 13.04 38.41 13.24
N ASP A 336 12.12 37.48 13.48
CA ASP A 336 11.04 37.01 12.60
C ASP A 336 11.34 35.74 11.78
N PHE A 337 11.54 34.64 12.51
CA PHE A 337 11.16 33.31 12.04
C PHE A 337 10.22 32.70 13.08
N THR A 338 8.91 32.76 12.83
CA THR A 338 7.95 31.92 13.55
C THR A 338 8.13 30.49 13.04
N PRO A 339 8.54 29.51 13.88
CA PRO A 339 8.58 28.13 13.43
C PRO A 339 7.14 27.65 13.22
N SER A 340 6.80 27.21 12.01
CA SER A 340 5.52 26.56 11.76
C SER A 340 5.42 25.28 12.61
N PRO A 341 4.22 24.92 13.14
CA PRO A 341 4.02 23.74 13.97
C PRO A 341 4.26 22.39 13.24
N GLU A 342 4.73 22.42 12.00
CA GLU A 342 4.89 21.25 11.14
C GLU A 342 6.29 20.62 11.18
N LEU A 343 7.25 21.21 11.92
CA LEU A 343 8.66 20.81 11.87
C LEU A 343 8.90 19.32 12.18
N PHE A 344 8.15 18.73 13.11
CA PHE A 344 8.24 17.31 13.44
C PHE A 344 7.60 16.40 12.38
N SER A 345 6.43 16.79 11.87
CA SER A 345 5.76 16.09 10.76
C SER A 345 6.66 16.10 9.52
N PHE A 346 7.32 17.23 9.27
CA PHE A 346 8.28 17.42 8.19
C PHE A 346 9.53 16.54 8.39
N ALA A 347 10.10 16.49 9.60
CA ALA A 347 11.27 15.66 9.89
C ALA A 347 10.99 14.16 9.75
N LEU A 348 9.83 13.68 10.21
CA LEU A 348 9.43 12.28 10.07
C LEU A 348 9.07 11.94 8.61
N SER A 349 8.39 12.84 7.90
CA SER A 349 8.11 12.70 6.46
C SER A 349 9.39 12.70 5.61
N TYR A 350 10.39 13.51 5.99
CA TYR A 350 11.71 13.55 5.37
C TYR A 350 12.49 12.24 5.60
N LEU A 351 12.46 11.71 6.83
CA LEU A 351 13.09 10.43 7.16
C LEU A 351 12.45 9.25 6.40
N LEU A 352 11.12 9.28 6.21
CA LEU A 352 10.39 8.30 5.40
C LEU A 352 10.67 8.45 3.90
N ALA A 353 10.81 9.68 3.38
CA ALA A 353 11.17 9.91 1.99
C ALA A 353 12.59 9.43 1.65
N LEU A 354 13.53 9.51 2.60
CA LEU A 354 14.88 8.93 2.46
C LEU A 354 14.87 7.39 2.34
N ILE A 355 13.80 6.72 2.80
CA ILE A 355 13.62 5.26 2.67
C ILE A 355 12.99 4.91 1.31
N ILE A 356 12.13 5.78 0.77
CA ILE A 356 11.40 5.58 -0.48
C ILE A 356 12.28 5.86 -1.72
N ASP A 357 13.31 6.71 -1.58
CA ASP A 357 14.20 7.08 -2.69
C ASP A 357 15.18 5.93 -3.06
N ASP A 358 14.78 5.10 -4.04
CA ASP A 358 15.58 3.99 -4.59
C ASP A 358 16.70 4.47 -5.56
N GLY A 359 17.12 5.73 -5.49
CA GLY A 359 18.31 6.22 -6.18
C GLY A 359 18.16 6.49 -7.68
N SER A 360 16.94 6.52 -8.22
CA SER A 360 16.68 6.99 -9.59
C SER A 360 16.47 8.51 -9.62
N SER A 361 17.47 9.21 -10.13
CA SER A 361 17.64 10.68 -10.14
C SER A 361 16.59 11.52 -10.91
N GLU A 362 15.45 10.99 -11.35
CA GLU A 362 14.55 11.67 -12.30
C GLU A 362 13.17 12.10 -11.73
N HIS A 363 12.94 12.04 -10.42
CA HIS A 363 11.59 12.23 -9.85
C HIS A 363 11.48 13.30 -8.74
N LEU A 364 11.90 14.54 -8.98
CA LEU A 364 11.71 15.62 -7.98
C LEU A 364 10.24 16.09 -7.83
N SER A 365 9.37 15.95 -8.85
CA SER A 365 7.94 16.32 -8.75
C SER A 365 7.07 15.22 -8.12
N SER A 366 7.40 13.94 -8.32
CA SER A 366 6.73 12.80 -7.66
C SER A 366 6.96 12.80 -6.14
N VAL A 367 8.14 13.29 -5.74
CA VAL A 367 8.56 13.46 -4.36
C VAL A 367 7.64 14.42 -3.58
N TYR A 368 7.13 15.50 -4.19
CA TYR A 368 6.16 16.42 -3.54
C TYR A 368 4.79 15.77 -3.28
N GLY A 369 4.30 14.96 -4.22
CA GLY A 369 3.07 14.18 -4.04
C GLY A 369 3.24 13.07 -2.99
N VAL A 370 4.40 12.43 -2.94
CA VAL A 370 4.77 11.49 -1.85
C VAL A 370 4.87 12.21 -0.50
N TYR A 371 5.45 13.41 -0.45
CA TYR A 371 5.53 14.23 0.77
C TYR A 371 4.15 14.68 1.29
N HIS A 372 3.23 15.10 0.41
CA HIS A 372 1.87 15.45 0.81
C HIS A 372 1.09 14.21 1.31
N ARG A 373 1.24 13.07 0.62
CA ARG A 373 0.66 11.76 1.02
C ARG A 373 1.20 11.26 2.36
N LEU A 374 2.49 11.45 2.61
CA LEU A 374 3.16 11.16 3.88
C LEU A 374 2.68 12.12 4.98
N GLY A 375 2.61 13.42 4.72
CA GLY A 375 2.24 14.43 5.72
C GLY A 375 0.84 14.25 6.30
N GLU A 376 -0.16 13.86 5.50
CA GLU A 376 -1.51 13.58 6.00
C GLU A 376 -1.63 12.23 6.74
N SER A 377 -0.82 11.25 6.36
CA SER A 377 -0.81 9.91 6.97
C SER A 377 0.07 9.83 8.23
N VAL A 378 1.00 10.77 8.43
CA VAL A 378 1.94 10.84 9.57
C VAL A 378 1.31 11.52 10.80
N LYS A 379 0.35 12.44 10.65
CA LYS A 379 -0.26 13.14 11.79
C LYS A 379 -0.90 12.20 12.85
N PRO A 380 -1.59 11.10 12.50
CA PRO A 380 -2.09 10.12 13.47
C PRO A 380 -0.98 9.35 14.21
N VAL A 381 0.21 9.21 13.61
CA VAL A 381 1.37 8.52 14.21
C VAL A 381 1.86 9.25 15.47
N MET A 382 1.50 10.53 15.65
CA MET A 382 1.74 11.24 16.91
C MET A 382 1.09 10.54 18.12
N GLY A 383 -0.07 9.92 17.94
CA GLY A 383 -0.68 9.11 19.00
C GLY A 383 0.20 7.93 19.37
N ALA A 384 0.70 7.19 18.36
CA ALA A 384 1.59 6.06 18.57
C ALA A 384 2.89 6.49 19.27
N PHE A 385 3.43 7.65 18.90
CA PHE A 385 4.54 8.30 19.61
C PHE A 385 4.23 8.56 21.09
N GLN A 386 3.07 9.12 21.39
CA GLN A 386 2.68 9.39 22.76
C GLN A 386 2.49 8.11 23.59
N TYR A 387 1.95 7.04 23.00
CA TYR A 387 1.90 5.74 23.65
C TYR A 387 3.32 5.23 23.98
N GLY A 388 4.24 5.31 23.01
CA GLY A 388 5.66 5.00 23.22
C GLY A 388 6.30 5.81 24.34
N TYR A 389 5.95 7.10 24.45
CA TYR A 389 6.42 7.96 25.52
C TYR A 389 5.99 7.43 26.90
N HIS A 390 4.71 7.11 27.08
CA HIS A 390 4.18 6.58 28.34
C HIS A 390 4.73 5.20 28.73
N ILE A 391 5.12 4.39 27.74
CA ILE A 391 5.88 3.15 27.97
C ILE A 391 7.24 3.46 28.60
N GLY A 392 7.98 4.43 28.06
CA GLY A 392 9.38 4.69 28.44
C GLY A 392 9.60 5.61 29.63
N GLU A 393 8.67 6.54 29.89
CA GLU A 393 8.88 7.70 30.79
C GLU A 393 9.19 7.35 32.26
N LEU A 394 8.83 6.15 32.71
CA LEU A 394 9.03 5.72 34.09
C LEU A 394 10.34 4.96 34.31
N ASN A 395 10.90 4.33 33.27
CA ASN A 395 12.04 3.41 33.38
C ASN A 395 13.28 4.09 34.01
N THR A 396 13.81 5.13 33.37
CA THR A 396 15.02 5.82 33.86
C THR A 396 14.84 6.45 35.26
N PRO A 397 13.75 7.19 35.56
CA PRO A 397 13.57 7.81 36.88
C PRO A 397 13.09 6.85 37.98
N GLN A 398 13.06 5.54 37.77
CA GLN A 398 12.56 4.56 38.75
C GLN A 398 13.19 4.77 40.15
N ALA A 399 14.51 4.87 40.24
CA ALA A 399 15.22 4.97 41.53
C ALA A 399 14.95 6.31 42.24
N ILE A 400 14.82 7.40 41.48
CA ILE A 400 14.52 8.74 42.01
C ILE A 400 13.11 8.77 42.59
N ILE A 401 12.13 8.27 41.82
CA ILE A 401 10.71 8.32 42.19
C ILE A 401 10.45 7.43 43.41
N SER A 402 10.88 6.16 43.36
CA SER A 402 10.48 5.14 44.33
C SER A 402 11.40 5.02 45.54
N LYS A 403 12.69 5.29 45.37
CA LYS A 403 13.72 5.10 46.43
C LYS A 403 14.27 6.42 46.97
N CYS A 404 13.85 7.56 46.42
CA CYS A 404 14.29 8.90 46.82
C CYS A 404 15.82 9.08 46.81
N LYS A 405 16.55 8.27 46.04
CA LYS A 405 18.01 8.35 45.95
C LYS A 405 18.37 9.38 44.90
N ALA A 406 19.10 10.44 45.25
CA ALA A 406 19.73 11.30 44.26
C ALA A 406 20.94 10.59 43.63
N HIS A 407 21.34 11.03 42.43
CA HIS A 407 22.53 10.54 41.76
C HIS A 407 23.84 11.02 42.44
N ASP A 408 23.71 12.00 43.35
CA ASP A 408 24.74 12.43 44.29
C ASP A 408 24.37 11.98 45.71
N TYR A 409 25.33 11.35 46.37
CA TYR A 409 25.25 10.87 47.74
C TYR A 409 25.07 12.03 48.71
N ASP A 410 23.89 12.14 49.32
CA ASP A 410 23.72 12.87 50.58
C ASP A 410 22.96 11.97 51.57
N PRO A 411 23.60 11.48 52.65
CA PRO A 411 22.97 10.64 53.65
C PRO A 411 22.32 11.55 54.70
N ASP A 412 21.09 11.98 54.41
CA ASP A 412 20.06 12.51 55.33
C ASP A 412 19.44 13.82 54.81
N PRO A 413 18.28 13.76 54.14
CA PRO A 413 17.43 14.93 54.04
C PRO A 413 16.68 15.09 55.37
N ASP A 414 17.01 16.15 56.10
CA ASP A 414 16.28 16.60 57.29
C ASP A 414 14.75 16.64 56.99
N PRO A 415 13.90 15.89 57.71
CA PRO A 415 12.47 15.77 57.43
C PRO A 415 11.69 17.09 57.58
N SER A 416 12.32 18.13 58.18
CA SER A 416 11.67 19.36 58.61
C SER A 416 11.55 20.46 57.56
N SER A 417 12.11 20.29 56.35
CA SER A 417 12.32 21.43 55.43
C SER A 417 11.54 21.39 54.11
N PHE A 418 10.28 20.96 54.07
CA PHE A 418 9.49 21.09 52.83
C PHE A 418 8.03 21.50 53.03
N HIS A 419 7.79 22.82 53.07
CA HIS A 419 6.52 23.43 52.66
C HIS A 419 6.43 23.51 51.12
N SER A 420 6.49 22.37 50.43
CA SER A 420 6.15 22.28 49.01
C SER A 420 4.85 21.49 48.85
N LEU A 421 3.88 22.06 48.12
CA LEU A 421 2.60 21.42 47.78
C LEU A 421 2.78 20.02 47.12
N LEU A 422 3.96 19.77 46.53
CA LEU A 422 4.34 18.52 45.88
C LEU A 422 5.56 17.90 46.60
N PRO A 423 5.54 16.61 46.96
CA PRO A 423 6.71 15.93 47.55
C PRO A 423 7.81 15.69 46.48
N PRO A 424 9.10 15.68 46.87
CA PRO A 424 10.22 15.50 45.95
C PRO A 424 10.32 14.09 45.36
N CYS A 425 9.80 13.08 46.05
CA CYS A 425 9.73 11.68 45.60
C CYS A 425 8.51 11.00 46.23
N ILE A 426 8.20 9.77 45.82
CA ILE A 426 7.06 9.00 46.34
C ILE A 426 7.58 7.60 46.75
N PRO A 427 8.00 7.42 48.01
CA PRO A 427 8.57 6.17 48.49
C PRO A 427 7.63 4.97 48.25
N MET A 428 8.13 3.91 47.61
CA MET A 428 7.36 2.69 47.38
C MET A 428 8.25 1.46 47.18
N SER A 429 7.71 0.26 47.43
CA SER A 429 8.42 -1.00 47.15
C SER A 429 8.49 -1.29 45.65
N ASP A 430 9.43 -2.16 45.24
CA ASP A 430 9.55 -2.58 43.83
C ASP A 430 8.26 -3.24 43.29
N SER A 431 7.49 -3.92 44.15
CA SER A 431 6.18 -4.51 43.77
C SER A 431 5.12 -3.45 43.53
N THR A 432 5.05 -2.42 44.39
CA THR A 432 4.11 -1.31 44.21
C THR A 432 4.49 -0.46 43.00
N TYR A 433 5.78 -0.26 42.76
CA TYR A 433 6.26 0.41 41.55
C TYR A 433 5.90 -0.37 40.27
N SER A 434 6.07 -1.70 40.29
CA SER A 434 5.64 -2.56 39.18
C SER A 434 4.13 -2.47 38.91
N LEU A 435 3.31 -2.34 39.97
CA LEU A 435 1.88 -2.08 39.83
C LEU A 435 1.62 -0.71 39.16
N VAL A 436 2.34 0.35 39.56
CA VAL A 436 2.23 1.68 38.93
C VAL A 436 2.55 1.63 37.44
N VAL A 437 3.65 0.97 37.06
CA VAL A 437 4.02 0.77 35.65
C VAL A 437 2.93 0.00 34.89
N SER A 438 2.42 -1.08 35.49
CA SER A 438 1.44 -1.98 34.87
C SER A 438 0.03 -1.40 34.80
N MET A 439 -0.29 -0.35 35.57
CA MET A 439 -1.61 0.28 35.55
C MET A 439 -1.93 0.93 34.20
N LEU A 440 -0.89 1.31 33.44
CA LEU A 440 -1.02 1.72 32.04
C LEU A 440 -1.72 0.64 31.21
N ASN A 441 -1.40 -0.64 31.45
CA ASN A 441 -1.94 -1.77 30.69
C ASN A 441 -3.41 -2.05 31.02
N VAL A 442 -3.79 -1.87 32.28
CA VAL A 442 -5.21 -2.00 32.71
C VAL A 442 -6.06 -0.92 32.05
N GLY A 443 -5.57 0.32 32.01
CA GLY A 443 -6.20 1.39 31.25
C GLY A 443 -6.25 1.06 29.75
N GLY A 444 -5.13 0.62 29.19
CA GLY A 444 -5.00 0.24 27.78
C GLY A 444 -6.01 -0.81 27.33
N LEU A 445 -6.25 -1.83 28.16
CA LEU A 445 -7.29 -2.84 27.93
C LEU A 445 -8.68 -2.20 27.83
N LEU A 446 -9.05 -1.36 28.79
CA LEU A 446 -10.36 -0.68 28.76
C LEU A 446 -10.48 0.22 27.51
N GLY A 447 -9.42 0.97 27.19
CA GLY A 447 -9.36 1.80 26.00
C GLY A 447 -9.55 1.00 24.71
N ALA A 448 -8.85 -0.13 24.57
CA ALA A 448 -8.92 -0.99 23.39
C ALA A 448 -10.31 -1.62 23.18
N ILE A 449 -11.00 -2.01 24.26
CA ILE A 449 -12.37 -2.54 24.21
C ILE A 449 -13.38 -1.45 23.82
N LEU A 450 -13.19 -0.22 24.33
CA LEU A 450 -14.11 0.88 24.07
C LEU A 450 -13.90 1.54 22.70
N ALA A 451 -12.69 1.48 22.15
CA ALA A 451 -12.31 2.21 20.94
C ALA A 451 -13.27 2.01 19.74
N PRO A 452 -13.66 0.78 19.34
CA PRO A 452 -14.56 0.58 18.20
C PRO A 452 -15.90 1.31 18.34
N ARG A 453 -16.49 1.30 19.55
CA ARG A 453 -17.77 1.97 19.79
C ARG A 453 -17.72 3.47 19.56
N PHE A 454 -16.61 4.10 19.91
CA PHE A 454 -16.42 5.54 19.70
C PHE A 454 -16.04 5.84 18.25
N SER A 455 -15.10 5.09 17.65
CA SER A 455 -14.66 5.34 16.28
C SER A 455 -15.71 5.07 15.21
N ASP A 456 -16.60 4.12 15.47
CA ASP A 456 -17.69 3.79 14.53
C ASP A 456 -18.82 4.82 14.63
N ARG A 457 -19.01 5.43 15.80
CA ARG A 457 -20.05 6.45 16.03
C ARG A 457 -19.59 7.85 15.60
N PHE A 458 -18.39 8.23 15.98
CA PHE A 458 -17.89 9.61 15.85
C PHE A 458 -16.88 9.78 14.71
N GLY A 459 -16.34 8.69 14.17
CA GLY A 459 -15.24 8.73 13.21
C GLY A 459 -13.90 8.61 13.90
N ARG A 460 -12.85 8.38 13.10
CA ARG A 460 -11.51 8.07 13.62
C ARG A 460 -10.85 9.36 14.13
N ARG A 461 -10.94 10.45 13.35
CA ARG A 461 -10.35 11.75 13.69
C ARG A 461 -10.95 12.34 14.96
N LEU A 462 -12.28 12.40 15.06
CA LEU A 462 -12.94 13.00 16.23
C LEU A 462 -12.73 12.17 17.50
N THR A 463 -12.67 10.84 17.37
CA THR A 463 -12.33 9.95 18.49
C THR A 463 -10.93 10.23 19.01
N LEU A 464 -9.93 10.36 18.13
CA LEU A 464 -8.57 10.74 18.52
C LEU A 464 -8.52 12.13 19.16
N PHE A 465 -9.31 13.08 18.66
CA PHE A 465 -9.36 14.43 19.22
C PHE A 465 -9.88 14.42 20.67
N GLY A 466 -11.02 13.76 20.92
CA GLY A 466 -11.55 13.60 22.28
C GLY A 466 -10.59 12.83 23.20
N ASN A 467 -9.86 11.87 22.66
CA ASN A 467 -8.88 11.07 23.40
C ASN A 467 -7.71 11.89 23.97
N THR A 468 -7.34 13.01 23.32
CA THR A 468 -6.28 13.89 23.82
C THR A 468 -6.56 14.42 25.23
N ALA A 469 -7.84 14.57 25.61
CA ALA A 469 -8.22 14.97 26.96
C ALA A 469 -7.84 13.92 28.02
N LEU A 470 -8.03 12.62 27.72
CA LEU A 470 -7.67 11.53 28.63
C LEU A 470 -6.16 11.47 28.86
N LEU A 471 -5.38 11.62 27.78
CA LEU A 471 -3.92 11.63 27.83
C LEU A 471 -3.37 12.85 28.56
N LEU A 472 -3.98 14.03 28.32
CA LEU A 472 -3.64 15.28 28.99
C LEU A 472 -3.89 15.16 30.50
N LEU A 473 -5.08 14.72 30.89
CA LEU A 473 -5.46 14.55 32.29
C LEU A 473 -4.60 13.47 32.98
N GLY A 474 -4.29 12.38 32.28
CA GLY A 474 -3.40 11.34 32.79
C GLY A 474 -1.99 11.87 33.08
N SER A 475 -1.40 12.56 32.12
CA SER A 475 -0.06 13.16 32.23
C SER A 475 0.03 14.23 33.32
N LEU A 476 -0.97 15.13 33.38
CA LEU A 476 -1.06 16.15 34.42
C LEU A 476 -1.21 15.53 35.81
N SER A 477 -2.06 14.50 35.94
CA SER A 477 -2.24 13.78 37.21
C SER A 477 -0.94 13.12 37.67
N MET A 478 -0.19 12.48 36.76
CA MET A 478 1.10 11.88 37.08
C MET A 478 2.15 12.93 37.48
N GLY A 479 2.29 14.01 36.70
CA GLY A 479 3.26 15.07 36.97
C GLY A 479 3.01 15.82 38.29
N LEU A 480 1.74 15.96 38.68
CA LEU A 480 1.29 16.63 39.90
C LEU A 480 0.99 15.65 41.05
N ALA A 481 1.36 14.37 40.91
CA ALA A 481 1.03 13.36 41.91
C ALA A 481 1.70 13.64 43.27
N THR A 482 0.92 13.73 44.34
CA THR A 482 1.41 13.85 45.72
C THR A 482 1.52 12.52 46.45
N ASN A 483 0.91 11.47 45.91
CA ASN A 483 0.90 10.14 46.49
C ASN A 483 0.75 9.07 45.39
N ILE A 484 0.90 7.80 45.80
CA ILE A 484 0.86 6.64 44.89
C ILE A 484 -0.50 6.52 44.19
N TYR A 485 -1.61 6.86 44.85
CA TYR A 485 -2.95 6.72 44.28
C TYR A 485 -3.20 7.67 43.10
N ILE A 486 -2.72 8.92 43.20
CA ILE A 486 -2.82 9.88 42.09
C ILE A 486 -1.93 9.43 40.92
N LEU A 487 -0.75 8.87 41.21
CA LEU A 487 0.14 8.33 40.19
C LEU A 487 -0.48 7.12 39.46
N LEU A 488 -1.11 6.20 40.21
CA LEU A 488 -1.87 5.08 39.67
C LEU A 488 -3.03 5.55 38.80
N TRP A 489 -3.78 6.55 39.25
CA TRP A 489 -4.92 7.08 38.51
C TRP A 489 -4.49 7.78 37.22
N GLY A 490 -3.43 8.58 37.28
CA GLY A 490 -2.83 9.20 36.08
C GLY A 490 -2.33 8.16 35.08
N ARG A 491 -1.68 7.10 35.56
CA ARG A 491 -1.26 5.95 34.73
C ARG A 491 -2.43 5.22 34.09
N PHE A 492 -3.50 4.99 34.83
CA PHE A 492 -4.71 4.38 34.30
C PHE A 492 -5.33 5.24 33.19
N LEU A 493 -5.50 6.55 33.40
CA LEU A 493 -6.08 7.45 32.40
C LEU A 493 -5.22 7.55 31.13
N ALA A 494 -3.91 7.71 31.29
CA ALA A 494 -2.97 7.66 30.17
C ALA A 494 -3.03 6.30 29.44
N GLY A 495 -3.27 5.22 30.19
CA GLY A 495 -3.50 3.88 29.68
C GLY A 495 -4.75 3.81 28.81
N VAL A 496 -5.91 4.28 29.30
CA VAL A 496 -7.16 4.33 28.50
C VAL A 496 -6.92 5.08 27.20
N GLY A 497 -6.24 6.22 27.27
CA GLY A 497 -5.90 6.99 26.09
C GLY A 497 -4.99 6.25 25.10
N SER A 498 -3.99 5.54 25.61
CA SER A 498 -3.06 4.72 24.82
C SER A 498 -3.76 3.52 24.17
N GLY A 499 -4.70 2.88 24.88
CA GLY A 499 -5.52 1.79 24.35
C GLY A 499 -6.36 2.23 23.15
N ILE A 500 -7.00 3.40 23.25
CA ILE A 500 -7.76 3.99 22.14
C ILE A 500 -6.84 4.29 20.95
N ILE A 501 -5.70 4.95 21.19
CA ILE A 501 -4.71 5.26 20.14
C ILE A 501 -4.30 4.00 19.37
N THR A 502 -3.94 2.93 20.07
CA THR A 502 -3.38 1.74 19.41
C THR A 502 -4.36 1.05 18.45
N VAL A 503 -5.67 1.08 18.76
CA VAL A 503 -6.72 0.55 17.87
C VAL A 503 -7.04 1.51 16.74
N ILE A 504 -7.19 2.81 17.03
CA ILE A 504 -7.64 3.78 16.03
C ILE A 504 -6.53 4.13 15.04
N CYS A 505 -5.27 4.20 15.48
CA CYS A 505 -4.15 4.51 14.60
C CYS A 505 -3.94 3.41 13.55
N SER A 506 -3.98 2.13 13.94
CA SER A 506 -3.86 1.01 12.98
C SER A 506 -5.01 0.99 11.98
N THR A 507 -6.25 1.20 12.47
CA THR A 507 -7.46 1.25 11.64
C THR A 507 -7.42 2.43 10.66
N TYR A 508 -7.04 3.62 11.15
CA TYR A 508 -6.96 4.82 10.33
C TYR A 508 -5.90 4.69 9.22
N VAL A 509 -4.73 4.13 9.53
CA VAL A 509 -3.69 3.87 8.53
C VAL A 509 -4.22 2.89 7.48
N ALA A 510 -4.86 1.80 7.89
CA ALA A 510 -5.40 0.80 6.96
C ALA A 510 -6.49 1.36 6.02
N GLU A 511 -7.27 2.33 6.48
CA GLU A 511 -8.35 2.95 5.72
C GLU A 511 -7.92 4.12 4.83
N CYS A 512 -6.79 4.75 5.14
CA CYS A 512 -6.26 5.88 4.39
C CYS A 512 -5.22 5.44 3.34
N VAL A 513 -4.39 4.46 3.68
CA VAL A 513 -3.25 4.07 2.84
C VAL A 513 -3.69 3.11 1.73
N PRO A 514 -3.27 3.34 0.47
CA PRO A 514 -3.56 2.43 -0.64
C PRO A 514 -2.84 1.09 -0.47
N ASP A 515 -3.37 0.04 -1.10
CA ASP A 515 -2.99 -1.35 -0.84
C ASP A 515 -1.49 -1.63 -1.06
N ASP A 516 -0.89 -0.99 -2.06
CA ASP A 516 0.53 -1.08 -2.44
C ASP A 516 1.49 -0.50 -1.39
N LEU A 517 1.03 0.48 -0.59
CA LEU A 517 1.85 1.17 0.40
C LEU A 517 1.57 0.72 1.85
N ARG A 518 0.62 -0.19 2.07
CA ARG A 518 0.25 -0.65 3.42
C ARG A 518 1.41 -1.23 4.22
N GLY A 519 2.37 -1.88 3.55
CA GLY A 519 3.59 -2.41 4.18
C GLY A 519 4.40 -1.33 4.90
N ILE A 520 4.82 -0.31 4.13
CA ILE A 520 5.68 0.78 4.60
C ILE A 520 4.96 1.63 5.66
N PHE A 521 3.70 2.00 5.41
CA PHE A 521 2.95 2.85 6.34
C PHE A 521 2.49 2.09 7.59
N GLY A 522 2.31 0.77 7.52
CA GLY A 522 2.04 -0.05 8.70
C GLY A 522 3.21 -0.05 9.69
N VAL A 523 4.46 0.12 9.20
CA VAL A 523 5.64 0.28 10.06
C VAL A 523 5.70 1.65 10.74
N CYS A 524 5.10 2.69 10.16
CA CYS A 524 5.08 4.03 10.77
C CYS A 524 4.46 4.04 12.17
N ASN A 525 3.43 3.22 12.42
CA ASN A 525 2.84 3.07 13.75
C ASN A 525 3.88 2.57 14.76
N GLN A 526 4.59 1.49 14.44
CA GLN A 526 5.65 0.95 15.31
C GLN A 526 6.80 1.94 15.46
N LEU A 527 7.17 2.65 14.38
CA LEU A 527 8.20 3.69 14.39
C LEU A 527 7.87 4.82 15.36
N GLY A 528 6.61 5.28 15.37
CA GLY A 528 6.11 6.25 16.35
C GLY A 528 6.35 5.77 17.78
N ILE A 529 5.91 4.56 18.10
CA ILE A 529 6.08 3.96 19.44
C ILE A 529 7.55 3.95 19.86
N VAL A 530 8.46 3.46 19.02
CA VAL A 530 9.89 3.37 19.39
C VAL A 530 10.58 4.73 19.49
N LEU A 531 10.16 5.72 18.69
CA LEU A 531 10.62 7.11 18.82
C LEU A 531 10.14 7.73 20.14
N GLY A 532 8.89 7.47 20.55
CA GLY A 532 8.37 7.91 21.83
C GLY A 532 9.16 7.36 23.01
N ILE A 533 9.48 6.05 22.98
CA ILE A 533 10.31 5.39 23.98
C ILE A 533 11.70 6.04 24.03
N LEU A 534 12.33 6.26 22.87
CA LEU A 534 13.66 6.89 22.77
C LEU A 534 13.65 8.29 23.41
N VAL A 535 12.69 9.14 23.06
CA VAL A 535 12.58 10.51 23.59
C VAL A 535 12.37 10.48 25.10
N ALA A 536 11.51 9.59 25.61
CA ALA A 536 11.29 9.44 27.05
C ALA A 536 12.57 9.05 27.80
N GLN A 537 13.37 8.14 27.24
CA GLN A 537 14.62 7.70 27.87
C GLN A 537 15.74 8.72 27.78
N VAL A 538 15.84 9.45 26.66
CA VAL A 538 16.78 10.57 26.50
C VAL A 538 16.47 11.66 27.53
N LEU A 539 15.19 12.06 27.66
CA LEU A 539 14.78 12.99 28.70
C LEU A 539 15.04 12.45 30.11
N GLY A 540 14.82 11.16 30.31
CA GLY A 540 15.16 10.46 31.55
C GLY A 540 16.62 10.63 31.95
N MET A 541 17.55 10.57 31.00
CA MET A 541 18.99 10.75 31.28
C MET A 541 19.32 12.14 31.85
N PHE A 542 18.63 13.18 31.38
CA PHE A 542 18.91 14.56 31.80
C PHE A 542 18.05 15.04 32.97
N LEU A 543 16.82 14.54 33.09
CA LEU A 543 15.81 15.03 34.04
C LEU A 543 15.53 14.07 35.19
N SER A 544 16.20 12.91 35.26
CA SER A 544 16.08 11.96 36.39
C SER A 544 16.81 12.46 37.64
N THR A 545 16.36 13.60 38.17
CA THR A 545 16.79 14.21 39.43
C THR A 545 15.57 14.42 40.35
N LEU A 546 15.79 14.63 41.65
CA LEU A 546 14.70 14.86 42.62
C LEU A 546 13.78 16.04 42.25
N SER A 547 14.33 17.06 41.58
CA SER A 547 13.56 18.22 41.09
C SER A 547 13.04 18.04 39.65
N GLY A 548 13.65 17.15 38.86
CA GLY A 548 13.41 17.04 37.43
C GLY A 548 12.40 15.99 36.99
N TRP A 549 12.22 14.89 37.74
CA TRP A 549 11.47 13.73 37.24
C TRP A 549 10.00 14.02 36.91
N ARG A 550 9.39 14.99 37.59
CA ARG A 550 8.01 15.43 37.31
C ARG A 550 7.86 16.04 35.92
N TRP A 551 8.90 16.71 35.42
CA TRP A 551 8.89 17.28 34.07
C TRP A 551 8.85 16.21 33.00
N ILE A 552 9.46 15.05 33.22
CA ILE A 552 9.34 13.90 32.32
C ILE A 552 7.85 13.55 32.15
N LEU A 553 7.10 13.42 33.24
CA LEU A 553 5.68 13.07 33.17
C LEU A 553 4.80 14.21 32.62
N LEU A 554 5.15 15.47 32.92
CA LEU A 554 4.44 16.64 32.39
C LEU A 554 4.67 16.85 30.88
N ILE A 555 5.78 16.39 30.31
CA ILE A 555 6.01 16.43 28.86
C ILE A 555 4.93 15.65 28.11
N GLY A 556 4.39 14.57 28.68
CA GLY A 556 3.20 13.88 28.13
C GLY A 556 1.98 14.80 27.97
N ALA A 557 1.79 15.78 28.85
CA ALA A 557 0.70 16.76 28.74
C ALA A 557 0.93 17.69 27.54
N PHE A 558 2.16 18.16 27.34
CA PHE A 558 2.52 18.98 26.18
C PHE A 558 2.36 18.21 24.86
N LEU A 559 2.75 16.94 24.82
CA LEU A 559 2.51 16.07 23.66
C LEU A 559 1.02 15.92 23.34
N SER A 560 0.18 15.77 24.38
CA SER A 560 -1.28 15.69 24.22
C SER A 560 -1.86 16.97 23.60
N LEU A 561 -1.42 18.14 24.08
CA LEU A 561 -1.84 19.44 23.55
C LEU A 561 -1.38 19.64 22.11
N PHE A 562 -0.15 19.24 21.81
CA PHE A 562 0.37 19.30 20.45
C PHE A 562 -0.44 18.41 19.50
N GLN A 563 -0.76 17.19 19.92
CA GLN A 563 -1.64 16.31 19.14
C GLN A 563 -3.05 16.92 18.94
N ALA A 564 -3.62 17.56 19.97
CA ALA A 564 -4.91 18.23 19.88
C ALA A 564 -4.89 19.39 18.86
N ILE A 565 -3.76 20.09 18.71
CA ILE A 565 -3.57 21.13 17.70
C ILE A 565 -3.48 20.51 16.29
N LEU A 566 -2.82 19.36 16.12
CA LEU A 566 -2.60 18.75 14.81
C LEU A 566 -3.85 18.04 14.24
N LEU A 567 -4.67 17.43 15.08
CA LEU A 567 -5.81 16.60 14.65
C LEU A 567 -6.89 17.33 13.82
N PRO A 568 -7.26 18.60 14.09
CA PRO A 568 -8.16 19.37 13.23
C PRO A 568 -7.68 19.51 11.78
N PHE A 569 -6.36 19.46 11.55
CA PHE A 569 -5.77 19.54 10.21
C PHE A 569 -5.70 18.18 9.50
N CYS A 570 -6.03 17.08 10.18
CA CYS A 570 -6.16 15.76 9.57
C CYS A 570 -7.49 15.64 8.83
N VAL A 571 -7.50 14.83 7.76
CA VAL A 571 -8.73 14.39 7.13
C VAL A 571 -9.44 13.34 7.98
N GLU A 572 -10.72 13.10 7.72
CA GLU A 572 -11.43 11.95 8.29
C GLU A 572 -11.31 10.76 7.33
N SER A 573 -11.33 9.53 7.86
CA SER A 573 -11.17 8.32 7.04
C SER A 573 -12.15 8.30 5.85
N PRO A 574 -11.66 8.21 4.60
CA PRO A 574 -12.51 8.14 3.41
C PRO A 574 -13.43 6.92 3.44
N ARG A 575 -12.93 5.76 3.89
CA ARG A 575 -13.73 4.52 4.01
C ARG A 575 -14.84 4.66 5.05
N TYR A 576 -14.56 5.29 6.19
CA TYR A 576 -15.59 5.58 7.19
C TYR A 576 -16.69 6.49 6.65
N LEU A 577 -16.31 7.55 5.94
CA LEU A 577 -17.27 8.47 5.33
C LEU A 577 -18.10 7.79 4.23
N ALA A 578 -17.47 6.93 3.41
CA ALA A 578 -18.14 6.21 2.34
C ALA A 578 -19.16 5.19 2.87
N ALA A 579 -18.92 4.61 4.05
CA ALA A 579 -19.86 3.71 4.72
C ALA A 579 -21.11 4.43 5.29
N LYS A 580 -21.12 5.77 5.39
CA LYS A 580 -22.29 6.52 5.84
C LYS A 580 -23.31 6.71 4.72
N ALA A 581 -24.60 6.63 5.07
CA ALA A 581 -25.68 6.96 4.15
C ALA A 581 -25.54 8.41 3.63
N GLY A 582 -25.41 8.58 2.32
CA GLY A 582 -25.20 9.88 1.67
C GLY A 582 -23.78 10.45 1.77
N GLY A 583 -22.83 9.73 2.39
CA GLY A 583 -21.46 10.21 2.66
C GLY A 583 -20.49 10.19 1.45
N TYR A 584 -20.97 9.86 0.25
CA TYR A 584 -20.14 9.72 -0.95
C TYR A 584 -19.32 10.98 -1.27
N ASN A 585 -19.95 12.15 -1.26
CA ASN A 585 -19.29 13.41 -1.60
C ASN A 585 -18.22 13.78 -0.56
N GLU A 586 -18.49 13.54 0.73
CA GLU A 586 -17.53 13.78 1.82
C GLU A 586 -16.35 12.81 1.74
N ALA A 587 -16.62 11.53 1.46
CA ALA A 587 -15.60 10.52 1.27
C ALA A 587 -14.70 10.85 0.08
N LYS A 588 -15.29 11.25 -1.06
CA LYS A 588 -14.56 11.69 -2.25
C LYS A 588 -13.70 12.92 -1.96
N ALA A 589 -14.23 13.94 -1.29
CA ALA A 589 -13.47 15.13 -0.93
C ALA A 589 -12.28 14.79 0.00
N SER A 590 -12.49 13.90 0.97
CA SER A 590 -11.41 13.40 1.84
C SER A 590 -10.34 12.64 1.04
N LEU A 591 -10.77 11.76 0.13
CA LEU A 591 -9.88 10.94 -0.69
C LEU A 591 -9.07 11.78 -1.68
N ILE A 592 -9.67 12.79 -2.32
CA ILE A 592 -8.98 13.76 -3.18
C ILE A 592 -7.87 14.47 -2.39
N LYS A 593 -8.18 14.96 -1.19
CA LYS A 593 -7.20 15.62 -0.33
C LYS A 593 -6.07 14.68 0.09
N LEU A 594 -6.39 13.41 0.34
CA LEU A 594 -5.41 12.40 0.75
C LEU A 594 -4.51 11.95 -0.41
N ARG A 595 -5.08 11.76 -1.61
CA ARG A 595 -4.38 11.27 -2.81
C ARG A 595 -3.64 12.40 -3.54
N GLY A 596 -4.07 13.65 -3.38
CA GLY A 596 -3.51 14.81 -4.07
C GLY A 596 -3.90 14.87 -5.56
N THR A 597 -4.95 14.14 -5.95
CA THR A 597 -5.43 14.02 -7.33
C THR A 597 -6.95 13.91 -7.37
N GLU A 598 -7.57 14.36 -8.46
CA GLU A 598 -9.01 14.21 -8.71
C GLU A 598 -9.40 12.81 -9.22
N PHE A 599 -8.42 12.00 -9.65
CA PHE A 599 -8.62 10.64 -10.16
C PHE A 599 -8.82 9.60 -9.04
N VAL A 600 -9.88 9.76 -8.24
CA VAL A 600 -10.19 8.85 -7.11
C VAL A 600 -11.51 8.11 -7.26
N GLU A 601 -12.22 8.32 -8.37
CA GLU A 601 -13.57 7.79 -8.60
C GLU A 601 -13.57 6.26 -8.65
N ASP A 602 -12.54 5.66 -9.23
CA ASP A 602 -12.45 4.21 -9.37
C ASP A 602 -12.22 3.52 -8.04
N GLU A 603 -11.39 4.12 -7.17
CA GLU A 603 -11.10 3.62 -5.83
C GLU A 603 -12.34 3.70 -4.93
N ILE A 604 -13.06 4.82 -4.94
CA ILE A 604 -14.28 4.95 -4.12
C ILE A 604 -15.43 4.08 -4.68
N ASN A 605 -15.53 3.93 -6.00
CA ASN A 605 -16.53 3.08 -6.63
C ASN A 605 -16.23 1.59 -6.47
N SER A 606 -14.96 1.18 -6.40
CA SER A 606 -14.61 -0.21 -6.11
C SER A 606 -15.15 -0.63 -4.75
N TRP A 607 -14.96 0.19 -3.70
CA TRP A 607 -15.50 -0.11 -2.37
C TRP A 607 -17.01 -0.29 -2.38
N ARG A 608 -17.75 0.49 -3.19
CA ARG A 608 -19.20 0.35 -3.32
C ARG A 608 -19.60 -0.95 -4.03
N ARG A 609 -18.84 -1.36 -5.06
CA ARG A 609 -19.07 -2.65 -5.74
C ARG A 609 -18.79 -3.80 -4.78
N ASP A 610 -17.67 -3.75 -4.07
CA ASP A 610 -17.27 -4.77 -3.09
C ASP A 610 -18.38 -4.94 -2.02
N TRP A 611 -18.89 -3.83 -1.46
CA TRP A 611 -20.00 -3.89 -0.49
C TRP A 611 -21.32 -4.37 -1.08
N ALA A 612 -21.60 -4.09 -2.35
CA ALA A 612 -22.83 -4.52 -3.02
C ALA A 612 -22.80 -6.02 -3.34
N GLU A 613 -21.65 -6.55 -3.75
CA GLU A 613 -21.41 -7.99 -3.95
C GLU A 613 -21.53 -8.74 -2.62
N GLU A 614 -20.86 -8.24 -1.55
CA GLU A 614 -20.96 -8.82 -0.20
C GLU A 614 -22.40 -8.84 0.31
N ALA A 615 -23.16 -7.74 0.14
CA ALA A 615 -24.56 -7.69 0.56
C ALA A 615 -25.46 -8.64 -0.25
N GLY A 616 -25.16 -8.84 -1.54
CA GLY A 616 -25.87 -9.78 -2.41
C GLY A 616 -25.66 -11.24 -2.01
N GLU A 617 -24.42 -11.62 -1.72
CA GLU A 617 -24.08 -12.97 -1.23
C GLU A 617 -24.72 -13.25 0.14
N GLN A 618 -24.72 -12.26 1.03
CA GLN A 618 -25.30 -12.40 2.37
C GLN A 618 -26.83 -12.51 2.31
N GLN A 619 -27.48 -11.79 1.39
CA GLN A 619 -28.92 -11.90 1.16
C GLN A 619 -29.29 -13.24 0.52
N GLN A 620 -28.49 -13.77 -0.41
CA GLN A 620 -28.70 -15.12 -0.96
C GLN A 620 -28.59 -16.20 0.12
N LEU A 621 -27.57 -16.13 0.98
CA LEU A 621 -27.42 -17.06 2.11
C LEU A 621 -28.56 -16.96 3.12
N LEU A 622 -29.10 -15.77 3.38
CA LEU A 622 -30.26 -15.60 4.26
C LEU A 622 -31.55 -16.13 3.64
N ASN A 623 -31.76 -15.91 2.34
CA ASN A 623 -32.90 -16.47 1.62
C ASN A 623 -32.85 -18.01 1.58
N GLU A 624 -31.67 -18.61 1.42
CA GLU A 624 -31.47 -20.07 1.50
C GLU A 624 -31.69 -20.66 2.90
N LEU A 625 -31.54 -19.83 3.95
CA LEU A 625 -31.83 -20.23 5.34
C LEU A 625 -33.31 -20.06 5.69
N ASP A 626 -33.99 -19.02 5.18
CA ASP A 626 -35.44 -18.84 5.33
C ASP A 626 -36.24 -19.90 4.53
N ASP A 627 -35.71 -20.39 3.40
CA ASP A 627 -36.29 -21.51 2.64
C ASP A 627 -36.32 -22.85 3.41
N GLN A 628 -35.70 -22.93 4.60
CA GLN A 628 -35.81 -24.10 5.49
C GLN A 628 -36.93 -24.00 6.55
N ASP A 629 -37.57 -22.83 6.73
CA ASP A 629 -38.57 -22.61 7.80
C ASP A 629 -39.93 -22.03 7.32
N GLU A 630 -40.19 -21.87 6.02
CA GLU A 630 -41.50 -21.41 5.54
C GLU A 630 -42.46 -22.55 5.13
N ASP A 631 -42.95 -23.25 6.16
CA ASP A 631 -44.23 -23.97 6.13
C ASP A 631 -45.25 -23.23 7.02
N GLN A 632 -45.36 -21.89 6.89
CA GLN A 632 -46.58 -21.10 7.18
C GLN A 632 -46.43 -19.57 6.98
N ALA A 633 -47.24 -19.06 6.05
CA ALA A 633 -47.88 -17.74 6.02
C ALA A 633 -47.11 -16.49 5.50
N GLY A 634 -47.48 -16.08 4.28
CA GLY A 634 -48.19 -14.79 4.11
C GLY A 634 -47.37 -13.52 3.83
N HIS A 635 -46.97 -13.36 2.57
CA HIS A 635 -47.03 -12.12 1.76
C HIS A 635 -46.80 -10.77 2.46
N HIS A 636 -45.53 -10.35 2.57
CA HIS A 636 -45.14 -8.94 2.50
C HIS A 636 -43.69 -8.83 1.98
N THR A 637 -43.50 -8.38 0.74
CA THR A 637 -42.18 -7.98 0.23
C THR A 637 -41.87 -6.58 0.79
N PRO A 638 -40.90 -6.40 1.71
CA PRO A 638 -40.45 -5.07 2.07
C PRO A 638 -39.57 -4.55 0.94
N LEU A 639 -39.81 -3.31 0.51
CA LEU A 639 -38.87 -2.55 -0.32
C LEU A 639 -37.49 -2.54 0.38
N VAL A 640 -36.53 -3.27 -0.17
CA VAL A 640 -35.19 -3.40 0.40
C VAL A 640 -34.43 -2.08 0.17
N HIS A 641 -34.27 -1.32 1.25
CA HIS A 641 -33.22 -0.30 1.34
C HIS A 641 -31.85 -0.98 1.20
N PRO A 642 -30.84 -0.34 0.56
CA PRO A 642 -29.50 -0.91 0.49
C PRO A 642 -29.01 -1.24 1.89
N ALA A 643 -28.70 -2.53 2.11
CA ALA A 643 -28.23 -3.04 3.38
C ALA A 643 -26.99 -2.26 3.82
N LYS A 644 -27.02 -1.75 5.05
CA LYS A 644 -25.84 -1.18 5.72
C LYS A 644 -24.75 -2.25 5.73
N ALA A 645 -23.54 -1.94 5.27
CA ALA A 645 -22.34 -2.65 5.69
C ALA A 645 -22.29 -2.59 7.23
N GLN A 646 -22.65 -3.67 7.90
CA GLN A 646 -22.88 -3.69 9.34
C GLN A 646 -21.60 -4.20 10.01
N ASN A 647 -20.87 -3.30 10.68
CA ASN A 647 -19.63 -3.66 11.40
C ASN A 647 -19.81 -4.90 12.27
N VAL A 648 -18.89 -5.86 12.13
CA VAL A 648 -18.93 -7.13 12.85
C VAL A 648 -18.76 -6.89 14.34
N GLY A 649 -19.78 -7.23 15.15
CA GLY A 649 -19.69 -7.13 16.60
C GLY A 649 -18.68 -8.09 17.22
N MET A 650 -18.05 -7.71 18.33
CA MET A 650 -17.04 -8.53 19.03
C MET A 650 -17.50 -9.95 19.36
N PHE A 651 -18.74 -10.12 19.82
CA PHE A 651 -19.30 -11.44 20.12
C PHE A 651 -19.48 -12.28 18.86
N SER A 652 -19.96 -11.68 17.76
CA SER A 652 -20.09 -12.34 16.46
C SER A 652 -18.73 -12.80 15.94
N PHE A 653 -17.70 -11.94 16.02
CA PHE A 653 -16.34 -12.28 15.62
C PHE A 653 -15.76 -13.47 16.40
N LEU A 654 -15.96 -13.51 17.72
CA LEU A 654 -15.43 -14.58 18.58
C LEU A 654 -16.12 -15.93 18.39
N THR A 655 -17.39 -15.93 17.97
CA THR A 655 -18.21 -17.15 17.88
C THR A 655 -18.30 -17.70 16.46
N SER A 656 -18.16 -16.83 15.46
CA SER A 656 -18.29 -17.18 14.04
C SER A 656 -17.24 -18.20 13.58
N PRO A 657 -17.65 -19.28 12.90
CA PRO A 657 -16.73 -20.23 12.28
C PRO A 657 -15.78 -19.60 11.26
N LEU A 658 -16.23 -18.55 10.54
CA LEU A 658 -15.47 -17.85 9.50
C LEU A 658 -14.17 -17.25 10.06
N TYR A 659 -14.23 -16.69 11.27
CA TYR A 659 -13.13 -15.95 11.87
C TYR A 659 -12.23 -16.77 12.80
N ARG A 660 -12.47 -18.08 12.98
CA ARG A 660 -11.70 -18.91 13.94
C ARG A 660 -10.21 -18.96 13.62
N LYS A 661 -9.85 -19.20 12.36
CA LYS A 661 -8.46 -19.25 11.90
C LYS A 661 -7.73 -17.91 12.03
N PRO A 662 -8.25 -16.78 11.49
CA PRO A 662 -7.60 -15.49 11.67
C PRO A 662 -7.54 -15.10 13.15
N LEU A 663 -8.58 -15.36 13.96
CA LEU A 663 -8.54 -15.17 15.40
C LEU A 663 -7.38 -15.92 16.06
N CYS A 664 -7.21 -17.22 15.77
CA CYS A 664 -6.09 -18.00 16.32
C CYS A 664 -4.72 -17.41 15.93
N ILE A 665 -4.55 -16.96 14.69
CA ILE A 665 -3.31 -16.32 14.23
C ILE A 665 -3.06 -15.01 14.96
N LEU A 666 -4.08 -14.15 15.09
CA LEU A 666 -3.97 -12.87 15.78
C LEU A 666 -3.61 -13.06 17.26
N LEU A 667 -4.27 -14.00 17.94
CA LEU A 667 -3.95 -14.34 19.32
C LEU A 667 -2.51 -14.85 19.44
N LEU A 668 -2.07 -15.74 18.55
CA LEU A 668 -0.68 -16.23 18.53
C LEU A 668 0.30 -15.06 18.38
N LEU A 669 0.10 -14.18 17.41
CA LEU A 669 1.00 -13.05 17.13
C LEU A 669 1.15 -12.13 18.35
N HIS A 670 0.04 -11.71 18.97
CA HIS A 670 0.09 -10.77 20.10
C HIS A 670 0.55 -11.42 21.42
N VAL A 671 0.21 -12.69 21.66
CA VAL A 671 0.75 -13.45 22.81
C VAL A 671 2.26 -13.58 22.66
N THR A 672 2.75 -13.96 21.47
CA THR A 672 4.19 -14.09 21.20
C THR A 672 4.93 -12.78 21.44
N GLN A 673 4.39 -11.68 20.92
CA GLN A 673 5.00 -10.37 21.05
C GLN A 673 5.24 -10.01 22.53
N GLN A 674 4.25 -10.24 23.38
CA GLN A 674 4.30 -9.86 24.80
C GLN A 674 5.13 -10.83 25.64
N PHE A 675 4.89 -12.12 25.49
CA PHE A 675 5.62 -13.16 26.21
C PHE A 675 7.04 -13.40 25.68
N SER A 676 7.46 -12.71 24.63
CA SER A 676 8.87 -12.62 24.22
C SER A 676 9.77 -12.09 25.34
N GLY A 677 9.21 -11.31 26.27
CA GLY A 677 9.94 -10.62 27.33
C GLY A 677 10.39 -9.20 26.98
N ILE A 678 10.01 -8.69 25.80
CA ILE A 678 10.41 -7.34 25.35
C ILE A 678 10.01 -6.24 26.34
N ASN A 679 8.79 -6.29 26.88
CA ASN A 679 8.31 -5.26 27.81
C ASN A 679 9.00 -5.30 29.16
N ALA A 680 9.50 -6.47 29.59
CA ALA A 680 10.37 -6.54 30.77
C ALA A 680 11.69 -5.77 30.51
N VAL A 681 12.28 -5.91 29.32
CA VAL A 681 13.49 -5.17 28.94
C VAL A 681 13.19 -3.67 28.77
N ILE A 682 12.11 -3.29 28.10
CA ILE A 682 11.79 -1.87 27.86
C ILE A 682 11.41 -1.14 29.15
N PHE A 683 10.69 -1.77 30.08
CA PHE A 683 10.31 -1.16 31.36
C PHE A 683 11.42 -1.18 32.41
N TYR A 684 12.29 -2.20 32.39
CA TYR A 684 13.23 -2.44 33.49
C TYR A 684 14.69 -2.56 33.03
N SER A 685 15.07 -2.17 31.81
CA SER A 685 16.45 -2.26 31.31
C SER A 685 17.47 -1.60 32.24
N THR A 686 17.16 -0.43 32.80
CA THR A 686 18.04 0.22 33.78
C THR A 686 18.21 -0.63 35.03
N SER A 687 17.13 -1.21 35.54
CA SER A 687 17.12 -2.12 36.71
C SER A 687 17.83 -3.45 36.43
N ILE A 688 17.76 -3.97 35.19
CA ILE A 688 18.48 -5.16 34.74
C ILE A 688 19.99 -4.87 34.62
N MET A 689 20.36 -3.69 34.14
CA MET A 689 21.76 -3.33 33.86
C MET A 689 22.51 -2.73 35.04
N THR A 690 21.83 -2.06 35.96
CA THR A 690 22.47 -1.44 37.12
C THR A 690 23.29 -2.43 37.97
N PRO A 691 22.82 -3.66 38.26
CA PRO A 691 23.62 -4.65 38.98
C PRO A 691 24.88 -5.13 38.24
N ILE A 692 24.95 -4.95 36.91
CA ILE A 692 26.01 -5.51 36.05
C ILE A 692 27.00 -4.42 35.61
N LEU A 693 26.47 -3.29 35.12
CA LEU A 693 27.22 -2.12 34.64
C LEU A 693 26.61 -0.84 35.24
N PRO A 694 26.84 -0.54 36.53
CA PRO A 694 26.19 0.56 37.23
C PRO A 694 26.41 1.94 36.59
N GLN A 695 27.60 2.20 36.05
CA GLN A 695 27.97 3.50 35.47
C GLN A 695 27.47 3.72 34.03
N TYR A 696 26.95 2.67 33.39
CA TYR A 696 26.56 2.70 31.98
C TYR A 696 25.09 2.30 31.77
N SER A 697 24.32 2.00 32.81
CA SER A 697 22.97 1.41 32.67
C SER A 697 21.99 2.34 31.95
N ASP A 698 21.99 3.63 32.27
CA ASP A 698 21.22 4.69 31.61
C ASP A 698 21.62 4.87 30.13
N LYS A 699 22.94 4.90 29.85
CA LYS A 699 23.49 5.01 28.49
C LYS A 699 23.15 3.79 27.64
N ILE A 700 23.23 2.59 28.22
CA ILE A 700 22.85 1.34 27.57
C ILE A 700 21.34 1.35 27.26
N THR A 701 20.50 1.78 28.19
CA THR A 701 19.05 1.90 27.95
C THR A 701 18.73 2.81 26.77
N VAL A 702 19.34 4.01 26.71
CA VAL A 702 19.15 4.91 25.55
C VAL A 702 19.66 4.26 24.26
N PHE A 703 20.81 3.59 24.31
CA PHE A 703 21.36 2.90 23.14
C PHE A 703 20.46 1.74 22.66
N ILE A 704 19.86 0.99 23.58
CA ILE A 704 18.86 -0.04 23.26
C ILE A 704 17.70 0.57 22.46
N SER A 705 17.19 1.74 22.87
CA SER A 705 16.10 2.40 22.13
C SER A 705 16.53 3.00 20.81
N LEU A 706 17.76 3.50 20.70
CA LEU A 706 18.32 3.92 19.42
C LEU A 706 18.38 2.73 18.45
N ILE A 707 18.87 1.58 18.92
CA ILE A 707 18.89 0.35 18.14
C ILE A 707 17.47 -0.09 17.76
N ASN A 708 16.51 0.03 18.69
CA ASN A 708 15.10 -0.27 18.42
C ASN A 708 14.55 0.57 17.27
N VAL A 709 14.81 1.89 17.26
CA VAL A 709 14.43 2.79 16.16
C VAL A 709 15.09 2.37 14.85
N THR A 710 16.42 2.21 14.85
CA THR A 710 17.18 1.88 13.62
C THR A 710 16.73 0.55 13.01
N MET A 711 16.53 -0.48 13.82
CA MET A 711 16.09 -1.80 13.35
C MET A 711 14.63 -1.83 12.93
N THR A 712 13.78 -0.99 13.53
CA THR A 712 12.38 -0.80 13.07
C THR A 712 12.35 -0.19 11.67
N LEU A 713 13.23 0.77 11.36
CA LEU A 713 13.37 1.32 10.00
C LEU A 713 13.83 0.24 9.00
N VAL A 714 14.80 -0.58 9.40
CA VAL A 714 15.27 -1.73 8.59
C VAL A 714 14.15 -2.74 8.36
N SER A 715 13.27 -2.95 9.35
CA SER A 715 12.12 -3.85 9.24
C SER A 715 11.21 -3.50 8.06
N GLY A 716 10.89 -2.21 7.88
CA GLY A 716 10.05 -1.77 6.75
C GLY A 716 10.63 -2.17 5.39
N TYR A 717 11.91 -1.94 5.17
CA TYR A 717 12.59 -2.35 3.94
C TYR A 717 12.63 -3.88 3.76
N LEU A 718 12.92 -4.63 4.83
CA LEU A 718 13.00 -6.08 4.75
C LEU A 718 11.63 -6.74 4.56
N MET A 719 10.55 -6.12 5.05
CA MET A 719 9.21 -6.72 5.02
C MET A 719 8.68 -6.89 3.60
N ASP A 720 8.98 -5.93 2.73
CA ASP A 720 8.61 -5.99 1.33
C ASP A 720 9.55 -6.87 0.49
N ARG A 721 10.67 -7.35 1.05
CA ARG A 721 11.55 -8.33 0.40
C ARG A 721 11.31 -9.76 0.90
N LEU A 722 11.43 -9.99 2.21
CA LEU A 722 11.43 -11.33 2.81
C LEU A 722 10.03 -11.87 3.15
N GLY A 723 9.03 -10.99 3.25
CA GLY A 723 7.67 -11.35 3.66
C GLY A 723 7.47 -11.36 5.17
N ARG A 724 6.21 -11.31 5.59
CA ARG A 724 5.81 -11.12 6.99
C ARG A 724 6.07 -12.40 7.79
N ARG A 725 5.76 -13.56 7.23
CA ARG A 725 5.98 -14.86 7.90
C ARG A 725 7.46 -15.10 8.20
N SER A 726 8.31 -14.93 7.19
CA SER A 726 9.74 -15.20 7.29
C SER A 726 10.40 -14.31 8.36
N LEU A 727 10.11 -13.00 8.34
CA LEU A 727 10.64 -12.06 9.31
C LEU A 727 10.19 -12.35 10.74
N PHE A 728 8.93 -12.75 10.93
CA PHE A 728 8.43 -13.16 12.25
C PHE A 728 9.22 -14.35 12.80
N LEU A 729 9.48 -15.37 11.96
CA LEU A 729 10.23 -16.56 12.34
C LEU A 729 11.72 -16.27 12.60
N TYR A 730 12.37 -15.47 11.76
CA TYR A 730 13.76 -15.08 11.99
C TYR A 730 13.90 -14.25 13.27
N SER A 731 13.01 -13.28 13.47
CA SER A 731 12.97 -12.43 14.67
C SER A 731 12.81 -13.27 15.94
N SER A 732 11.78 -14.12 16.02
CA SER A 732 11.52 -14.98 17.18
C SER A 732 12.64 -16.00 17.44
N GLY A 733 13.23 -16.58 16.41
CA GLY A 733 14.35 -17.52 16.53
C GLY A 733 15.63 -16.86 17.04
N ILE A 734 15.99 -15.69 16.50
CA ILE A 734 17.16 -14.93 16.96
C ILE A 734 16.94 -14.44 18.40
N MET A 735 15.74 -13.95 18.74
CA MET A 735 15.42 -13.57 20.11
C MET A 735 15.57 -14.72 21.10
N ALA A 736 15.12 -15.93 20.73
CA ALA A 736 15.28 -17.12 21.56
C ALA A 736 16.77 -17.45 21.79
N ALA A 737 17.60 -17.37 20.75
CA ALA A 737 19.04 -17.63 20.87
C ALA A 737 19.74 -16.56 21.73
N VAL A 738 19.47 -15.27 21.49
CA VAL A 738 20.14 -14.17 22.17
C VAL A 738 19.69 -14.05 23.63
N THR A 739 18.42 -14.34 23.95
CA THR A 739 17.95 -14.32 25.35
C THR A 739 18.54 -15.48 26.17
N LEU A 740 18.86 -16.62 25.55
CA LEU A 740 19.66 -17.69 26.19
C LEU A 740 21.07 -17.21 26.52
N VAL A 741 21.72 -16.48 25.61
CA VAL A 741 23.05 -15.90 25.84
C VAL A 741 23.00 -14.87 26.97
N LEU A 742 21.96 -14.02 26.99
CA LEU A 742 21.73 -13.06 28.07
C LEU A 742 21.56 -13.77 29.43
N ALA A 743 20.71 -14.79 29.50
CA ALA A 743 20.47 -15.57 30.71
C ALA A 743 21.77 -16.18 31.24
N TRP A 744 22.53 -16.84 30.35
CA TRP A 744 23.81 -17.49 30.69
C TRP A 744 24.88 -16.50 31.15
N SER A 745 25.03 -15.38 30.44
CA SER A 745 25.99 -14.31 30.76
C SER A 745 25.70 -13.70 32.14
N MET A 746 24.42 -13.49 32.47
CA MET A 746 24.00 -12.95 33.77
C MET A 746 24.18 -13.94 34.92
N ASP A 747 23.90 -15.23 34.72
CA ASP A 747 24.02 -16.25 35.78
C ASP A 747 25.47 -16.63 36.08
N THR A 748 26.32 -16.68 35.06
CA THR A 748 27.75 -17.00 35.22
C THR A 748 28.58 -15.80 35.65
N ASN A 749 28.04 -14.59 35.52
CA ASN A 749 28.75 -13.32 35.69
C ASN A 749 30.04 -13.23 34.84
N MET A 750 30.14 -14.03 33.76
CA MET A 750 31.24 -14.00 32.81
C MET A 750 31.02 -12.90 31.79
N TRP A 751 31.99 -11.99 31.68
CA TRP A 751 32.01 -10.88 30.72
C TRP A 751 30.75 -9.99 30.78
N PRO A 752 30.66 -9.05 31.75
CA PRO A 752 29.55 -8.10 31.90
C PRO A 752 29.12 -7.37 30.60
N SER A 753 30.08 -7.13 29.69
CA SER A 753 29.84 -6.55 28.37
C SER A 753 29.01 -7.44 27.44
N LEU A 754 29.10 -8.77 27.58
CA LEU A 754 28.30 -9.73 26.81
C LEU A 754 26.81 -9.60 27.14
N SER A 755 26.45 -9.39 28.41
CA SER A 755 25.07 -9.12 28.82
C SER A 755 24.51 -7.86 28.14
N ALA A 756 25.32 -6.81 28.03
CA ALA A 756 24.94 -5.59 27.32
C ALA A 756 24.75 -5.83 25.80
N VAL A 757 25.66 -6.55 25.16
CA VAL A 757 25.54 -6.89 23.73
C VAL A 757 24.32 -7.79 23.48
N ALA A 758 24.08 -8.77 24.36
CA ALA A 758 22.95 -9.68 24.24
C ALA A 758 21.61 -8.96 24.42
N ILE A 759 21.45 -8.07 25.41
CA ILE A 759 20.19 -7.33 25.57
C ILE A 759 19.93 -6.38 24.39
N ILE A 760 20.99 -5.78 23.81
CA ILE A 760 20.89 -4.97 22.59
C ILE A 760 20.49 -5.84 21.39
N GLY A 761 21.13 -6.99 21.20
CA GLY A 761 20.80 -7.94 20.14
C GLY A 761 19.38 -8.50 20.25
N PHE A 762 18.90 -8.70 21.49
CA PHE A 762 17.54 -9.13 21.77
C PHE A 762 16.51 -8.09 21.30
N VAL A 763 16.74 -6.81 21.60
CA VAL A 763 15.86 -5.72 21.13
C VAL A 763 15.98 -5.54 19.62
N ALA A 764 17.19 -5.60 19.06
CA ALA A 764 17.39 -5.54 17.60
C ALA A 764 16.59 -6.63 16.87
N ALA A 765 16.67 -7.87 17.36
CA ALA A 765 15.93 -9.00 16.79
C ALA A 765 14.42 -8.81 16.90
N PHE A 766 13.92 -8.26 18.01
CA PHE A 766 12.50 -7.92 18.18
C PHE A 766 12.03 -6.92 17.13
N SER A 767 12.75 -5.81 16.96
CA SER A 767 12.36 -4.69 16.09
C SER A 767 12.27 -5.09 14.62
N VAL A 768 13.04 -6.09 14.18
CA VAL A 768 13.03 -6.58 12.79
C VAL A 768 11.74 -7.30 12.42
N GLY A 769 11.04 -7.95 13.36
CA GLY A 769 9.85 -8.73 13.03
C GLY A 769 8.74 -8.70 14.10
N LEU A 770 8.99 -9.27 15.28
CA LEU A 770 8.02 -9.40 16.36
C LEU A 770 7.38 -8.06 16.80
N GLY A 771 8.09 -6.95 16.63
CA GLY A 771 7.55 -5.60 16.85
C GLY A 771 6.45 -5.22 15.86
N PRO A 772 6.76 -4.94 14.59
CA PRO A 772 5.79 -4.39 13.65
C PRO A 772 4.76 -5.40 13.11
N ILE A 773 5.14 -6.68 12.95
CA ILE A 773 4.31 -7.66 12.20
C ILE A 773 2.95 -7.92 12.83
N PRO A 774 2.80 -8.10 14.17
CA PRO A 774 1.49 -8.32 14.78
C PRO A 774 0.47 -7.22 14.47
N PHE A 775 0.89 -5.95 14.46
CA PHE A 775 0.00 -4.83 14.14
C PHE A 775 -0.37 -4.79 12.65
N LEU A 776 0.60 -5.13 11.80
CA LEU A 776 0.45 -5.08 10.35
C LEU A 776 -0.42 -6.21 9.80
N MET A 777 -0.34 -7.40 10.39
CA MET A 777 -1.12 -8.56 9.94
C MET A 777 -2.60 -8.49 10.33
N ILE A 778 -3.03 -7.62 11.25
CA ILE A 778 -4.45 -7.49 11.60
C ILE A 778 -5.30 -7.18 10.36
N PRO A 779 -5.07 -6.06 9.64
CA PRO A 779 -5.85 -5.74 8.44
C PRO A 779 -5.56 -6.63 7.23
N GLU A 780 -4.51 -7.46 7.26
CA GLU A 780 -4.17 -8.41 6.17
C GLU A 780 -4.88 -9.78 6.34
N LEU A 781 -5.43 -10.06 7.53
CA LEU A 781 -6.02 -11.37 7.86
C LEU A 781 -7.55 -11.36 7.91
N VAL A 782 -8.18 -10.19 7.96
CA VAL A 782 -9.64 -10.04 8.07
C VAL A 782 -10.14 -8.98 7.10
N ASP A 783 -11.41 -9.12 6.71
CA ASP A 783 -12.13 -8.16 5.87
C ASP A 783 -12.23 -6.78 6.52
N THR A 784 -12.39 -5.74 5.71
CA THR A 784 -12.40 -4.34 6.14
C THR A 784 -13.45 -4.07 7.23
N GLN A 785 -14.60 -4.75 7.20
CA GLN A 785 -15.69 -4.56 8.16
C GLN A 785 -15.34 -5.14 9.54
N ALA A 786 -14.51 -6.17 9.59
CA ALA A 786 -14.04 -6.80 10.81
C ALA A 786 -12.73 -6.23 11.38
N VAL A 787 -11.96 -5.43 10.62
CA VAL A 787 -10.62 -4.91 11.05
C VAL A 787 -10.66 -4.20 12.41
N SER A 788 -11.65 -3.34 12.65
CA SER A 788 -11.78 -2.59 13.91
C SER A 788 -11.99 -3.53 15.11
N THR A 789 -12.87 -4.52 14.95
CA THR A 789 -13.17 -5.52 15.97
C THR A 789 -12.01 -6.50 16.18
N ALA A 790 -11.39 -6.97 15.11
CA ALA A 790 -10.20 -7.82 15.15
C ALA A 790 -9.04 -7.09 15.86
N SER A 791 -8.82 -5.81 15.53
CA SER A 791 -7.83 -4.95 16.20
C SER A 791 -8.13 -4.84 17.69
N SER A 792 -9.39 -4.62 18.08
CA SER A 792 -9.80 -4.53 19.48
C SER A 792 -9.52 -5.82 20.24
N ILE A 793 -9.85 -6.99 19.69
CA ILE A 793 -9.59 -8.30 20.34
C ILE A 793 -8.10 -8.59 20.43
N ALA A 794 -7.36 -8.39 19.33
CA ALA A 794 -5.93 -8.64 19.24
C ALA A 794 -5.14 -7.74 20.21
N LEU A 795 -5.48 -6.45 20.26
CA LEU A 795 -4.85 -5.49 21.16
C LEU A 795 -5.31 -5.68 22.61
N SER A 796 -6.56 -6.05 22.88
CA SER A 796 -6.98 -6.44 24.24
C SER A 796 -6.15 -7.62 24.75
N THR A 797 -5.91 -8.62 23.90
CA THR A 797 -5.01 -9.75 24.21
C THR A 797 -3.59 -9.26 24.49
N ASN A 798 -3.09 -8.33 23.67
CA ASN A 798 -1.80 -7.69 23.86
C ASN A 798 -1.70 -7.01 25.24
N TRP A 799 -2.67 -6.18 25.61
CA TRP A 799 -2.71 -5.48 26.90
C TRP A 799 -2.78 -6.43 28.10
N ILE A 800 -3.57 -7.52 28.00
CA ILE A 800 -3.64 -8.55 29.04
C ILE A 800 -2.28 -9.23 29.22
N CYS A 801 -1.66 -9.68 28.12
CA CYS A 801 -0.37 -10.34 28.17
C CYS A 801 0.74 -9.38 28.68
N ASN A 802 0.69 -8.11 28.24
CA ASN A 802 1.60 -7.08 28.71
C ASN A 802 1.48 -6.88 30.22
N PHE A 803 0.25 -6.75 30.75
CA PHE A 803 0.01 -6.65 32.18
C PHE A 803 0.60 -7.82 32.97
N VAL A 804 0.39 -9.06 32.49
CA VAL A 804 0.93 -10.26 33.14
C VAL A 804 2.46 -10.22 33.18
N VAL A 805 3.11 -9.88 32.07
CA VAL A 805 4.57 -9.80 31.99
C VAL A 805 5.11 -8.65 32.83
N SER A 806 4.52 -7.46 32.74
CA SER A 806 5.01 -6.26 33.42
C SER A 806 4.84 -6.34 34.94
N ALA A 807 3.68 -6.80 35.42
CA ALA A 807 3.40 -6.95 36.84
C ALA A 807 4.12 -8.16 37.44
N GLY A 808 4.26 -9.23 36.66
CA GLY A 808 4.87 -10.48 37.10
C GLY A 808 6.41 -10.48 37.06
N PHE A 809 7.05 -9.69 36.19
CA PHE A 809 8.48 -9.82 35.90
C PHE A 809 9.38 -9.74 37.14
N LEU A 810 9.28 -8.69 37.94
CA LEU A 810 10.15 -8.52 39.13
C LEU A 810 9.88 -9.60 40.18
N VAL A 811 8.61 -10.02 40.34
CA VAL A 811 8.20 -11.07 41.28
C VAL A 811 8.79 -12.42 40.86
N VAL A 812 8.60 -12.81 39.60
CA VAL A 812 9.12 -14.07 39.05
C VAL A 812 10.64 -14.08 39.07
N ARG A 813 11.30 -12.98 38.68
CA ARG A 813 12.75 -12.85 38.74
C ARG A 813 13.28 -13.07 40.15
N ASN A 814 12.66 -12.44 41.16
CA ASN A 814 13.08 -12.59 42.54
C ASN A 814 12.80 -14.01 43.08
N ALA A 815 11.65 -14.60 42.73
CA ALA A 815 11.28 -15.97 43.12
C ALA A 815 12.22 -17.04 42.54
N LEU A 816 12.73 -16.83 41.31
CA LEU A 816 13.72 -17.73 40.69
C LEU A 816 15.14 -17.57 41.28
N GLY A 817 15.32 -16.71 42.29
CA GLY A 817 16.59 -16.48 42.97
C GLY A 817 17.41 -15.30 42.41
N GLY A 818 16.78 -14.40 41.64
CA GLY A 818 17.45 -13.26 41.01
C GLY A 818 18.29 -13.63 39.79
N GLY A 819 19.00 -12.65 39.23
CA GLY A 819 19.93 -12.88 38.11
C GLY A 819 19.26 -13.08 36.74
N GLY A 820 19.85 -13.93 35.90
CA GLY A 820 19.49 -14.18 34.51
C GLY A 820 18.40 -15.24 34.30
N LYS A 821 18.05 -16.02 35.33
CA LYS A 821 17.15 -17.19 35.21
C LYS A 821 15.80 -16.91 34.57
N VAL A 822 15.23 -15.72 34.77
CA VAL A 822 13.96 -15.32 34.13
C VAL A 822 14.07 -15.29 32.60
N PHE A 823 15.25 -15.05 32.03
CA PHE A 823 15.47 -15.03 30.59
C PHE A 823 15.53 -16.44 29.97
N TYR A 824 15.90 -17.48 30.74
CA TYR A 824 15.73 -18.87 30.29
C TYR A 824 14.25 -19.22 30.07
N LEU A 825 13.35 -18.71 30.92
CA LEU A 825 11.91 -18.88 30.73
C LEU A 825 11.44 -18.27 29.41
N PHE A 826 11.86 -17.04 29.10
CA PHE A 826 11.53 -16.39 27.83
C PHE A 826 12.09 -17.14 26.62
N ALA A 827 13.31 -17.69 26.71
CA ALA A 827 13.88 -18.51 25.65
C ALA A 827 13.01 -19.74 25.33
N VAL A 828 12.58 -20.47 26.36
CA VAL A 828 11.76 -21.68 26.20
C VAL A 828 10.41 -21.32 25.58
N ILE A 829 9.77 -20.25 26.07
CA ILE A 829 8.49 -19.77 25.51
C ILE A 829 8.66 -19.41 24.03
N LEU A 830 9.69 -18.62 23.69
CA LEU A 830 9.96 -18.23 22.31
C LEU A 830 10.24 -19.44 21.41
N ALA A 831 10.97 -20.45 21.88
CA ALA A 831 11.24 -21.66 21.11
C ALA A 831 9.96 -22.48 20.83
N ILE A 832 9.09 -22.65 21.83
CA ILE A 832 7.80 -23.35 21.68
C ILE A 832 6.93 -22.60 20.66
N VAL A 833 6.81 -21.28 20.84
CA VAL A 833 5.95 -20.47 19.98
C VAL A 833 6.50 -20.36 18.56
N TRP A 834 7.82 -20.36 18.39
CA TRP A 834 8.47 -20.45 17.08
C TRP A 834 8.04 -21.70 16.32
N VAL A 835 8.02 -22.86 16.98
CA VAL A 835 7.58 -24.14 16.37
C VAL A 835 6.11 -24.07 15.96
N ILE A 836 5.25 -23.49 16.81
CA ILE A 836 3.82 -23.30 16.52
C ILE A 836 3.64 -22.35 15.33
N ALA A 837 4.29 -21.19 15.36
CA ALA A 837 4.23 -20.18 14.31
C ALA A 837 4.73 -20.72 12.97
N TYR A 838 5.78 -21.54 12.97
CA TYR A 838 6.29 -22.18 11.75
C TYR A 838 5.21 -23.00 11.02
N ARG A 839 4.30 -23.63 11.77
CA ARG A 839 3.24 -24.50 11.22
C ARG A 839 1.92 -23.80 10.90
N ILE A 840 1.62 -22.67 11.54
CA ILE A 840 0.29 -22.04 11.45
C ILE A 840 0.33 -20.71 10.70
N LEU A 841 1.45 -19.97 10.75
CA LEU A 841 1.51 -18.61 10.24
C LEU A 841 1.55 -18.59 8.70
N PRO A 842 0.57 -17.95 8.02
CA PRO A 842 0.57 -17.81 6.57
C PRO A 842 1.46 -16.65 6.12
N GLU A 843 1.80 -16.61 4.83
CA GLU A 843 2.43 -15.45 4.21
C GLU A 843 1.37 -14.54 3.58
N THR A 844 1.39 -13.25 3.94
CA THR A 844 0.43 -12.22 3.53
C THR A 844 1.02 -11.21 2.54
N LYS A 845 2.35 -11.20 2.35
CA LYS A 845 3.01 -10.28 1.42
C LYS A 845 2.40 -10.36 0.01
N GLY A 846 1.95 -9.21 -0.50
CA GLY A 846 1.50 -9.04 -1.88
C GLY A 846 0.23 -9.82 -2.21
N ARG A 847 -0.59 -10.16 -1.21
CA ARG A 847 -1.86 -10.86 -1.38
C ARG A 847 -3.01 -9.99 -0.93
N SER A 848 -4.13 -10.09 -1.64
CA SER A 848 -5.38 -9.49 -1.17
C SER A 848 -5.93 -10.28 0.02
N VAL A 849 -6.81 -9.67 0.81
CA VAL A 849 -7.46 -10.35 1.95
C VAL A 849 -8.26 -11.55 1.46
N GLU A 850 -8.94 -11.40 0.32
CA GLU A 850 -9.75 -12.42 -0.34
C GLU A 850 -8.89 -13.59 -0.79
N GLU A 851 -7.69 -13.34 -1.32
CA GLU A 851 -6.72 -14.39 -1.67
C GLU A 851 -6.24 -15.17 -0.44
N VAL A 852 -5.99 -14.48 0.67
CA VAL A 852 -5.59 -15.13 1.93
C VAL A 852 -6.71 -16.03 2.45
N VAL A 853 -7.96 -15.54 2.44
CA VAL A 853 -9.15 -16.29 2.84
C VAL A 853 -9.40 -17.48 1.90
N ARG A 854 -9.37 -17.27 0.58
CA ARG A 854 -9.56 -18.32 -0.45
C ARG A 854 -8.47 -19.40 -0.37
N SER A 855 -7.24 -19.03 -0.02
CA SER A 855 -6.17 -19.99 0.22
C SER A 855 -6.36 -20.81 1.51
N ASN A 856 -7.42 -20.57 2.27
CA ASN A 856 -7.70 -21.17 3.57
C ASN A 856 -6.52 -21.05 4.56
N TRP A 857 -5.82 -19.91 4.48
CA TRP A 857 -4.59 -19.62 5.22
C TRP A 857 -3.49 -20.67 4.99
N ALA A 858 -3.41 -21.24 3.77
CA ALA A 858 -2.46 -22.29 3.44
C ALA A 858 -1.01 -21.83 3.61
N VAL A 859 -0.24 -22.67 4.30
CA VAL A 859 1.18 -22.51 4.55
C VAL A 859 1.95 -22.88 3.27
N LYS A 860 2.17 -21.93 2.36
CA LYS A 860 3.14 -22.15 1.28
C LYS A 860 4.53 -22.25 1.91
N LEU A 861 5.17 -23.41 1.83
CA LEU A 861 6.61 -23.54 2.09
C LEU A 861 7.32 -22.67 1.05
N SER A 862 7.83 -21.52 1.49
CA SER A 862 8.71 -20.69 0.68
C SER A 862 10.00 -21.46 0.44
N ALA A 863 10.02 -22.26 -0.63
CA ALA A 863 11.27 -22.70 -1.22
C ALA A 863 11.97 -21.44 -1.71
N VAL A 864 12.99 -21.01 -0.98
CA VAL A 864 13.97 -20.04 -1.47
C VAL A 864 14.60 -20.67 -2.71
N ARG A 865 14.07 -20.35 -3.91
CA ARG A 865 14.80 -20.60 -5.15
C ARG A 865 15.97 -19.64 -5.16
N PHE A 866 17.13 -20.12 -4.73
CA PHE A 866 18.37 -19.53 -5.17
C PHE A 866 18.42 -19.65 -6.70
N PRO A 867 18.73 -18.59 -7.45
CA PRO A 867 18.99 -18.71 -8.87
C PRO A 867 20.23 -19.59 -9.03
N ASN A 868 20.02 -20.84 -9.44
CA ASN A 868 21.10 -21.70 -9.93
C ASN A 868 21.51 -21.16 -11.30
N HIS A 869 22.31 -20.09 -11.30
CA HIS A 869 23.31 -19.94 -12.33
C HIS A 869 24.54 -20.74 -11.89
N ILE A 870 25.11 -21.49 -12.84
CA ILE A 870 26.26 -22.40 -12.77
C ILE A 870 25.87 -23.88 -12.58
N ALA A 871 25.50 -24.52 -13.69
CA ALA A 871 26.15 -25.75 -14.21
C ALA A 871 25.89 -25.84 -15.71
#